data_AF-G9P8G9-F1
#
_entry.id   AF-G9P8G9-F1
#
_cell.length_a   1.000
_cell.length_b   1.000
_cell.length_c   1.000
_cell.angle_alpha   90.00
_cell.angle_beta   90.00
_cell.angle_gamma   90.00
#
_symmetry.space_group_name_H-M   'P 1'
#
loop_
_entity.id
_entity.type
_entity.pdbx_description
1 polymer ?
#
loop_
_entity_poly.entity_id
_entity_poly.type
_entity_poly.pdbx_seq_one_letter_code
_entity_poly.pdbx_strand_id
1 'polypeptide(L)'
;MAGAVRQPIDEKAFGKFLEENVPIIKTPVDLKQATNLALLLQFGFGQSNPTYQITDAAGNRYVMRKKPPGKLISKTAHKVEREYRALHALEATDVAVPKTYCLCEDDSVIGTPFYIMEFLDGRIFEDFLMPGVASPAERTALWKEAIQTLARLHAVDVHKVGLDKFGKATGFYSRQTQTWATICISQSKAVDVETKEPVGQLPHFDELVGFFQNERLQPKDRTTLVHGDFKIDNLVFHKTEPRVIGILDWEMSTIGHPLSDVCNFITQFYLARSPGTSASSSSAGFLPGATPGLPQPEDILQWYTAIAGYDPRPELSWGAAFNIFKLAGVCQGIAARVAARQASSAKAKQHADTRGLLGEFAWVLAEEARAGSAVKEANAPILMTERRRRLRIPGEPDERRPLLSRLSTERADNGEHVFSCRTNPHSELPVYTNIHRIRRDIVSVVEDYLTLEQLRDVKINVTVIRPLVDKFYELGDESIVYCLLVNRAQFLDEESRSSNRQNVNWTRATLCELIATRILRRFGEDHDGGAEGLLLLAHILVAGFEPFQHAPTHVREEAEDKAWWSTHRTLPALEVAILTESRHFLSSTTCQRVVAAIYEGRVIYTPSTSWDIIPDHYKLKPISLYDPRESPLLNQYRLIVPRTRNYLEAIQFTILLGLYASVMTMRRNGEIPLLEAAFSIYAFGWSLDQFATILAHGWNVYTQNLWSFLDVTFIFLFVIYSSLRIHGLRTGLPGPTEQAFDVLALAAPVLVPRLAFNWLSDNLVFLALRSMMADFFLLTALSAWCFFGFLLSLLWLGEGAHPLLTISKWMIYIWFGLDGTGIHRSVEFHWLLGPIVMISFAFLGNTLFLTILVSMLSNTFSNISSNATAEIHFRKAVRTLEGVKADAVFAYQPPFNLVAVFLLLPLKFVVSPRWFHKIHVATVRLVNLPLLLLIAVAERRLLWPTDDFEGISLARKWFWQKWQLSAYQYIRAVFDVPPPDDVHDDIAVDDDLTHHLIRRQYQRQESQHTIRKASRRDSMFEIPPKLRGSLTETGEDYAEMASRLAAMEKAMERMEEMLSRLVTPQSDIEESDTLPVGDGTTLDSTFRGQESNF
;
A
#
# COMPACT_ATOMS: atom_id res chain seq x y z
N MET A 1 22.66 -28.59 -32.87
CA MET A 1 21.52 -29.29 -32.26
C MET A 1 21.02 -28.42 -31.10
N ALA A 2 19.79 -27.89 -31.17
CA ALA A 2 19.20 -26.97 -30.18
C ALA A 2 18.06 -27.68 -29.42
N GLY A 3 17.87 -27.37 -28.13
CA GLY A 3 16.92 -28.04 -27.23
C GLY A 3 15.50 -27.46 -27.29
N ALA A 4 14.55 -28.21 -26.72
CA ALA A 4 13.11 -27.93 -26.77
C ALA A 4 12.70 -26.65 -26.01
N VAL A 5 11.72 -25.94 -26.57
CA VAL A 5 11.11 -24.72 -26.03
C VAL A 5 10.39 -25.03 -24.69
N ARG A 6 10.83 -24.39 -23.60
CA ARG A 6 10.26 -24.48 -22.23
C ARG A 6 8.96 -23.70 -22.05
N GLN A 7 8.68 -22.70 -22.91
CA GLN A 7 7.46 -21.90 -22.87
C GLN A 7 6.81 -21.90 -24.25
N PRO A 8 5.67 -22.58 -24.45
CA PRO A 8 5.05 -22.72 -25.77
C PRO A 8 4.65 -21.35 -26.32
N ILE A 9 5.03 -21.07 -27.56
CA ILE A 9 4.62 -19.90 -28.34
C ILE A 9 3.68 -20.40 -29.43
N ASP A 10 2.57 -19.69 -29.67
CA ASP A 10 1.72 -19.97 -30.82
C ASP A 10 2.43 -19.52 -32.10
N GLU A 11 3.10 -20.47 -32.77
CA GLU A 11 3.87 -20.23 -33.98
C GLU A 11 3.00 -19.73 -35.15
N LYS A 12 1.70 -20.06 -35.18
CA LYS A 12 0.79 -19.59 -36.23
C LYS A 12 0.42 -18.13 -36.03
N ALA A 13 0.04 -17.75 -34.80
CA ALA A 13 -0.25 -16.37 -34.46
C ALA A 13 1.00 -15.48 -34.63
N PHE A 14 2.16 -15.97 -34.21
CA PHE A 14 3.44 -15.28 -34.38
C PHE A 14 3.83 -15.15 -35.86
N GLY A 15 3.69 -16.22 -36.67
CA GLY A 15 3.96 -16.18 -38.11
C GLY A 15 3.10 -15.15 -38.84
N LYS A 16 1.80 -15.09 -38.53
CA LYS A 16 0.88 -14.07 -39.09
C LYS A 16 1.33 -12.66 -38.71
N PHE A 17 1.69 -12.43 -37.46
CA PHE A 17 2.20 -11.14 -37.00
C PHE A 17 3.46 -10.70 -37.78
N LEU A 18 4.40 -11.63 -38.03
CA LEU A 18 5.62 -11.35 -38.78
C LEU A 18 5.33 -10.95 -40.24
N GLU A 19 4.40 -11.65 -40.91
CA GLU A 19 4.00 -11.32 -42.28
C GLU A 19 3.41 -9.91 -42.40
N GLU A 20 2.63 -9.49 -41.40
CA GLU A 20 1.96 -8.20 -41.37
C GLU A 20 2.89 -7.05 -40.94
N ASN A 21 3.74 -7.27 -39.94
CA ASN A 21 4.47 -6.19 -39.24
C ASN A 21 5.98 -6.19 -39.50
N VAL A 22 6.57 -7.32 -39.92
CA VAL A 22 8.03 -7.45 -40.15
C VAL A 22 8.30 -8.26 -41.43
N PRO A 23 7.90 -7.75 -42.62
CA PRO A 23 7.92 -8.53 -43.88
C PRO A 23 9.32 -8.92 -44.37
N ILE A 24 10.37 -8.40 -43.73
CA ILE A 24 11.77 -8.79 -43.95
C ILE A 24 12.05 -10.20 -43.41
N ILE A 25 11.34 -10.64 -42.36
CA ILE A 25 11.46 -11.99 -41.80
C ILE A 25 10.52 -12.91 -42.58
N LYS A 26 11.09 -13.90 -43.28
CA LYS A 26 10.30 -14.84 -44.12
C LYS A 26 9.77 -16.02 -43.32
N THR A 27 8.46 -16.23 -43.36
CA THR A 27 7.78 -17.41 -42.82
C THR A 27 7.88 -18.60 -43.77
N PRO A 28 7.83 -19.86 -43.27
CA PRO A 28 7.76 -20.24 -41.85
C PRO A 28 9.07 -19.96 -41.10
N VAL A 29 8.98 -19.73 -39.79
CA VAL A 29 10.14 -19.44 -38.93
C VAL A 29 10.39 -20.60 -37.95
N ASP A 30 11.65 -20.88 -37.67
CA ASP A 30 12.09 -21.85 -36.65
C ASP A 30 12.50 -21.10 -35.38
N LEU A 31 11.80 -21.39 -34.27
CA LEU A 31 12.02 -20.77 -32.96
C LEU A 31 12.85 -21.68 -32.06
N LYS A 32 14.06 -21.22 -31.71
CA LYS A 32 14.93 -21.92 -30.76
C LYS A 32 15.06 -21.13 -29.48
N GLN A 33 14.57 -21.68 -28.37
CA GLN A 33 14.85 -21.14 -27.05
C GLN A 33 16.26 -21.53 -26.61
N ALA A 34 17.01 -20.59 -26.02
CA ALA A 34 18.35 -20.85 -25.50
C ALA A 34 18.32 -21.87 -24.34
N THR A 35 18.56 -23.14 -24.65
CA THR A 35 18.52 -24.25 -23.67
C THR A 35 19.78 -25.13 -23.66
N ASN A 36 20.64 -25.05 -24.69
CA ASN A 36 21.89 -25.83 -24.78
C ASN A 36 23.10 -24.98 -24.44
N LEU A 37 24.14 -25.61 -23.85
CA LEU A 37 25.33 -24.93 -23.31
C LEU A 37 26.01 -23.96 -24.29
N ALA A 38 26.10 -24.28 -25.59
CA ALA A 38 26.65 -23.37 -26.61
C ALA A 38 25.76 -22.15 -26.94
N LEU A 39 24.43 -22.30 -26.85
CA LEU A 39 23.45 -21.21 -26.98
C LEU A 39 23.28 -20.45 -25.66
N LEU A 40 23.48 -21.11 -24.52
CA LEU A 40 23.59 -20.50 -23.20
C LEU A 40 24.88 -19.68 -23.08
N LEU A 41 26.00 -20.05 -23.71
CA LEU A 41 27.19 -19.18 -23.77
C LEU A 41 26.95 -17.92 -24.64
N GLN A 42 25.99 -17.97 -25.57
CA GLN A 42 25.64 -16.84 -26.45
C GLN A 42 24.51 -15.95 -25.90
N PHE A 43 23.67 -16.46 -25.00
CA PHE A 43 22.51 -15.76 -24.38
C PHE A 43 22.51 -15.80 -22.84
N GLY A 44 23.64 -16.13 -22.20
CA GLY A 44 23.73 -16.72 -20.85
C GLY A 44 23.47 -15.86 -19.63
N PHE A 45 23.36 -14.55 -19.80
CA PHE A 45 23.26 -13.63 -18.66
C PHE A 45 21.91 -12.90 -18.55
N GLY A 46 21.05 -13.01 -19.56
CA GLY A 46 19.69 -12.47 -19.53
C GLY A 46 18.72 -13.32 -18.71
N GLN A 47 19.00 -13.55 -17.42
CA GLN A 47 18.14 -14.33 -16.50
C GLN A 47 16.76 -13.68 -16.28
N SER A 48 16.61 -12.39 -16.63
CA SER A 48 15.40 -11.60 -16.37
C SER A 48 14.30 -11.82 -17.42
N ASN A 49 14.61 -11.72 -18.72
CA ASN A 49 13.64 -11.75 -19.82
C ASN A 49 13.93 -12.90 -20.81
N PRO A 50 12.98 -13.83 -21.06
CA PRO A 50 13.13 -14.89 -22.05
C PRO A 50 13.60 -14.40 -23.42
N THR A 51 14.66 -15.04 -23.94
CA THR A 51 15.29 -14.68 -25.22
C THR A 51 15.29 -15.88 -26.17
N TYR A 52 14.89 -15.66 -27.42
CA TYR A 52 14.70 -16.68 -28.45
C TYR A 52 15.47 -16.29 -29.71
N GLN A 53 16.09 -17.27 -30.35
CA GLN A 53 16.61 -17.09 -31.70
C GLN A 53 15.51 -17.44 -32.71
N ILE A 54 15.25 -16.54 -33.63
CA ILE A 54 14.38 -16.75 -34.80
C ILE A 54 15.29 -17.09 -35.98
N THR A 55 14.99 -18.18 -36.69
CA THR A 55 15.61 -18.47 -37.99
C THR A 55 14.52 -18.42 -39.06
N ASP A 56 14.67 -17.55 -40.06
CA ASP A 56 13.69 -17.40 -41.13
C ASP A 56 13.85 -18.51 -42.21
N ALA A 57 12.88 -18.59 -43.13
CA ALA A 57 12.90 -19.56 -44.21
C ALA A 57 14.11 -19.43 -45.16
N ALA A 58 14.77 -18.27 -45.20
CA ALA A 58 15.98 -18.02 -45.98
C ALA A 58 17.27 -18.33 -45.20
N GLY A 59 17.17 -18.74 -43.93
CA GLY A 59 18.31 -19.03 -43.06
C GLY A 59 18.90 -17.82 -42.33
N ASN A 60 18.29 -16.64 -42.42
CA ASN A 60 18.72 -15.47 -41.65
C ASN A 60 18.31 -15.62 -40.18
N ARG A 61 19.10 -15.04 -39.28
CA ARG A 61 18.92 -15.14 -37.83
C ARG A 61 18.52 -13.79 -37.23
N TYR A 62 17.60 -13.84 -36.29
CA TYR A 62 17.13 -12.69 -35.51
C TYR A 62 16.98 -13.09 -34.03
N VAL A 63 16.81 -12.11 -33.15
CA VAL A 63 16.61 -12.33 -31.72
C VAL A 63 15.29 -11.73 -31.28
N MET A 64 14.48 -12.49 -30.55
CA MET A 64 13.29 -12.01 -29.87
C MET A 64 13.53 -12.00 -28.37
N ARG A 65 13.28 -10.85 -27.72
CA ARG A 65 13.18 -10.76 -26.26
C ARG A 65 11.73 -10.55 -25.85
N LYS A 66 11.25 -11.36 -24.91
CA LYS A 66 9.86 -11.43 -24.46
C LYS A 66 9.80 -11.20 -22.95
N LYS A 67 8.72 -10.59 -22.46
CA LYS A 67 8.47 -10.51 -21.00
C LYS A 67 8.19 -11.91 -20.40
N PRO A 68 8.63 -12.19 -19.16
CA PRO A 68 8.24 -13.41 -18.48
C PRO A 68 6.71 -13.44 -18.23
N PRO A 69 6.07 -14.62 -18.32
CA PRO A 69 4.62 -14.75 -18.10
C PRO A 69 4.25 -14.59 -16.62
N GLY A 70 3.06 -14.05 -16.33
CA GLY A 70 2.49 -13.93 -14.99
C GLY A 70 2.47 -12.51 -14.41
N LYS A 71 1.86 -12.34 -13.22
CA LYS A 71 1.76 -11.03 -12.54
C LYS A 71 3.12 -10.65 -11.96
N LEU A 72 3.81 -9.73 -12.62
CA LEU A 72 5.15 -9.27 -12.24
C LEU A 72 5.16 -8.71 -10.81
N ILE A 73 6.12 -9.17 -10.00
CA ILE A 73 6.28 -8.80 -8.57
C ILE A 73 6.63 -7.30 -8.40
N SER A 74 7.21 -6.68 -9.44
CA SER A 74 7.51 -5.24 -9.47
C SER A 74 7.08 -4.62 -10.79
N LYS A 75 6.42 -3.44 -10.71
CA LYS A 75 6.06 -2.62 -11.88
C LYS A 75 7.27 -1.98 -12.58
N THR A 76 8.48 -2.08 -12.01
CA THR A 76 9.71 -1.51 -12.59
C THR A 76 10.65 -2.56 -13.19
N ALA A 77 10.48 -3.85 -12.88
CA ALA A 77 11.29 -4.92 -13.45
C ALA A 77 10.72 -5.42 -14.81
N HIS A 78 11.57 -6.04 -15.63
CA HIS A 78 11.18 -6.73 -16.87
C HIS A 78 10.51 -5.85 -17.95
N LYS A 79 10.98 -4.61 -18.16
CA LYS A 79 10.42 -3.69 -19.16
C LYS A 79 11.12 -3.81 -20.52
N VAL A 80 10.76 -4.81 -21.31
CA VAL A 80 11.31 -5.00 -22.66
C VAL A 80 11.04 -3.80 -23.59
N GLU A 81 9.97 -3.01 -23.35
CA GLU A 81 9.68 -1.78 -24.11
C GLU A 81 10.75 -0.71 -23.88
N ARG A 82 11.31 -0.67 -22.66
CA ARG A 82 12.35 0.29 -22.29
C ARG A 82 13.66 -0.06 -22.98
N GLU A 83 13.99 -1.34 -23.06
CA GLU A 83 15.14 -1.85 -23.81
C GLU A 83 15.01 -1.50 -25.30
N TYR A 84 13.86 -1.83 -25.91
CA TYR A 84 13.58 -1.48 -27.30
C TYR A 84 13.73 0.02 -27.56
N ARG A 85 13.16 0.87 -26.69
CA ARG A 85 13.22 2.33 -26.85
C ARG A 85 14.66 2.86 -26.80
N ALA A 86 15.52 2.33 -25.93
CA ALA A 86 16.92 2.74 -25.88
C ALA A 86 17.68 2.32 -27.15
N LEU A 87 17.53 1.05 -27.54
CA LEU A 87 18.16 0.50 -28.75
C LEU A 87 17.72 1.25 -30.01
N HIS A 88 16.42 1.43 -30.18
CA HIS A 88 15.84 2.10 -31.35
C HIS A 88 16.27 3.57 -31.46
N ALA A 89 16.38 4.28 -30.33
CA ALA A 89 16.84 5.66 -30.31
C ALA A 89 18.33 5.80 -30.68
N LEU A 90 19.14 4.78 -30.38
CA LEU A 90 20.58 4.78 -30.62
C LEU A 90 20.97 4.27 -32.01
N GLU A 91 20.06 3.64 -32.76
CA GLU A 91 20.30 3.12 -34.11
C GLU A 91 20.83 4.19 -35.09
N ALA A 92 20.43 5.46 -34.90
CA ALA A 92 20.86 6.59 -35.73
C ALA A 92 22.14 7.29 -35.23
N THR A 93 22.85 6.69 -34.27
CA THR A 93 24.06 7.27 -33.65
C THR A 93 25.30 6.43 -33.91
N ASP A 94 26.48 6.92 -33.52
CA ASP A 94 27.74 6.18 -33.60
C ASP A 94 27.91 5.12 -32.49
N VAL A 95 26.87 4.89 -31.68
CA VAL A 95 26.88 3.86 -30.62
C VAL A 95 26.54 2.51 -31.23
N ALA A 96 27.41 1.52 -31.02
CA ALA A 96 27.18 0.16 -31.50
C ALA A 96 26.02 -0.51 -30.74
N VAL A 97 24.84 -0.58 -31.36
CA VAL A 97 23.65 -1.28 -30.86
C VAL A 97 23.06 -2.17 -31.96
N PRO A 98 22.44 -3.31 -31.62
CA PRO A 98 21.72 -4.12 -32.61
C PRO A 98 20.54 -3.34 -33.20
N LYS A 99 20.31 -3.51 -34.50
CA LYS A 99 19.12 -2.96 -35.15
C LYS A 99 17.85 -3.56 -34.56
N THR A 100 16.85 -2.73 -34.26
CA THR A 100 15.53 -3.17 -33.80
C THR A 100 14.54 -3.22 -34.96
N TYR A 101 13.75 -4.29 -35.07
CA TYR A 101 12.79 -4.47 -36.16
C TYR A 101 11.36 -4.10 -35.76
N CYS A 102 10.91 -4.51 -34.57
CA CYS A 102 9.56 -4.17 -34.09
C CYS A 102 9.45 -4.32 -32.57
N LEU A 103 8.47 -3.62 -32.00
CA LEU A 103 7.94 -3.81 -30.65
C LEU A 103 6.47 -4.21 -30.76
N CYS A 104 6.07 -5.28 -30.08
CA CYS A 104 4.69 -5.70 -29.94
C CYS A 104 4.29 -5.63 -28.47
N GLU A 105 3.34 -4.75 -28.14
CA GLU A 105 2.75 -4.60 -26.81
C GLU A 105 1.39 -5.32 -26.69
N ASP A 106 0.91 -5.94 -27.77
CA ASP A 106 -0.35 -6.67 -27.80
C ASP A 106 -0.16 -8.10 -27.26
N ASP A 107 -0.63 -8.31 -26.03
CA ASP A 107 -0.58 -9.60 -25.34
C ASP A 107 -1.37 -10.70 -26.07
N SER A 108 -2.29 -10.36 -26.98
CA SER A 108 -3.07 -11.35 -27.73
C SER A 108 -2.24 -12.14 -28.76
N VAL A 109 -1.06 -11.65 -29.16
CA VAL A 109 -0.23 -12.28 -30.21
C VAL A 109 0.52 -13.52 -29.69
N ILE A 110 1.30 -13.39 -28.61
CA ILE A 110 2.05 -14.50 -27.99
C ILE A 110 1.97 -14.51 -26.44
N GLY A 111 0.94 -13.89 -25.88
CA GLY A 111 0.62 -13.89 -24.44
C GLY A 111 1.33 -12.84 -23.58
N THR A 112 2.37 -12.18 -24.10
CA THR A 112 3.09 -11.08 -23.41
C THR A 112 3.81 -10.18 -24.42
N PRO A 113 4.18 -8.94 -24.05
CA PRO A 113 4.94 -8.04 -24.90
C PRO A 113 6.33 -8.60 -25.27
N PHE A 114 6.78 -8.29 -26.48
CA PHE A 114 8.07 -8.70 -27.01
C PHE A 114 8.61 -7.70 -28.04
N TYR A 115 9.91 -7.75 -28.30
CA TYR A 115 10.52 -7.04 -29.42
C TYR A 115 11.50 -7.94 -30.17
N ILE A 116 11.72 -7.60 -31.45
CA ILE A 116 12.64 -8.32 -32.34
C ILE A 116 13.81 -7.41 -32.71
N MET A 117 15.02 -7.95 -32.67
CA MET A 117 16.25 -7.26 -33.02
C MET A 117 17.19 -8.14 -33.85
N GLU A 118 18.23 -7.52 -34.37
CA GLU A 118 19.31 -8.14 -35.14
C GLU A 118 20.07 -9.18 -34.33
N PHE A 119 20.41 -10.29 -34.99
CA PHE A 119 21.35 -11.24 -34.45
C PHE A 119 22.78 -10.78 -34.76
N LEU A 120 23.50 -10.32 -33.73
CA LEU A 120 24.89 -9.92 -33.86
C LEU A 120 25.81 -11.15 -33.80
N ASP A 121 26.40 -11.50 -34.93
CA ASP A 121 27.29 -12.66 -35.05
C ASP A 121 28.74 -12.30 -34.70
N GLY A 122 29.05 -12.28 -33.40
CA GLY A 122 30.36 -11.85 -32.88
C GLY A 122 30.93 -12.70 -31.73
N ARG A 123 32.00 -12.20 -31.10
CA ARG A 123 32.68 -12.77 -29.91
C ARG A 123 32.17 -12.09 -28.65
N ILE A 124 31.84 -12.87 -27.62
CA ILE A 124 31.56 -12.38 -26.26
C ILE A 124 32.66 -12.94 -25.35
N PHE A 125 33.22 -12.09 -24.49
CA PHE A 125 34.27 -12.50 -23.54
C PHE A 125 33.70 -12.52 -22.12
N GLU A 126 33.45 -13.71 -21.58
CA GLU A 126 32.94 -13.86 -20.19
C GLU A 126 34.02 -13.54 -19.15
N ASP A 127 35.26 -13.97 -19.39
CA ASP A 127 36.40 -13.58 -18.55
C ASP A 127 37.01 -12.28 -19.08
N PHE A 128 37.00 -11.26 -18.24
CA PHE A 128 37.43 -9.90 -18.57
C PHE A 128 38.95 -9.84 -18.79
N LEU A 129 39.71 -10.83 -18.31
CA LEU A 129 41.13 -11.00 -18.65
C LEU A 129 41.34 -11.42 -20.11
N MET A 130 40.31 -11.93 -20.79
CA MET A 130 40.35 -12.41 -22.17
C MET A 130 41.47 -13.44 -22.42
N PRO A 131 41.49 -14.57 -21.67
CA PRO A 131 42.60 -15.54 -21.73
C PRO A 131 42.80 -16.18 -23.11
N GLY A 132 41.75 -16.24 -23.95
CA GLY A 132 41.82 -16.73 -25.33
C GLY A 132 42.46 -15.77 -26.33
N VAL A 133 42.79 -14.53 -25.94
CA VAL A 133 43.44 -13.53 -26.80
C VAL A 133 44.96 -13.61 -26.61
N ALA A 134 45.63 -14.26 -27.57
CA ALA A 134 47.07 -14.55 -27.49
C ALA A 134 47.97 -13.31 -27.60
N SER A 135 47.53 -12.27 -28.33
CA SER A 135 48.30 -11.03 -28.52
C SER A 135 48.01 -10.01 -27.41
N PRO A 136 49.03 -9.57 -26.65
CA PRO A 136 48.87 -8.47 -25.68
C PRO A 136 48.33 -7.19 -26.34
N ALA A 137 48.77 -6.90 -27.58
CA ALA A 137 48.33 -5.71 -28.31
C ALA A 137 46.84 -5.80 -28.73
N GLU A 138 46.35 -6.98 -29.11
CA GLU A 138 44.93 -7.18 -29.40
C GLU A 138 44.07 -7.00 -28.14
N ARG A 139 44.54 -7.50 -26.99
CA ARG A 139 43.86 -7.33 -25.69
C ARG A 139 43.73 -5.86 -25.31
N THR A 140 44.81 -5.09 -25.47
CA THR A 140 44.80 -3.64 -25.25
C THR A 140 43.82 -2.95 -26.20
N ALA A 141 43.80 -3.33 -27.48
CA ALA A 141 42.88 -2.77 -28.47
C ALA A 141 41.41 -3.07 -28.14
N LEU A 142 41.08 -4.28 -27.69
CA LEU A 142 39.73 -4.67 -27.27
C LEU A 142 39.24 -3.83 -26.08
N TRP A 143 40.06 -3.67 -25.04
CA TRP A 143 39.74 -2.83 -23.89
C TRP A 143 39.61 -1.36 -24.25
N LYS A 144 40.48 -0.87 -25.14
CA LYS A 144 40.42 0.49 -25.67
C LYS A 144 39.11 0.73 -26.42
N GLU A 145 38.72 -0.15 -27.33
CA GLU A 145 37.46 -0.03 -28.04
C GLU A 145 36.25 -0.08 -27.10
N ALA A 146 36.28 -0.95 -26.08
CA ALA A 146 35.20 -1.06 -25.11
C ALA A 146 34.97 0.28 -24.38
N ILE A 147 36.02 0.92 -23.87
CA ILE A 147 35.88 2.22 -23.19
C ILE A 147 35.56 3.36 -24.16
N GLN A 148 36.08 3.33 -25.39
CA GLN A 148 35.71 4.31 -26.43
C GLN A 148 34.24 4.19 -26.84
N THR A 149 33.69 2.97 -26.82
CA THR A 149 32.27 2.71 -27.04
C THR A 149 31.40 3.27 -25.91
N LEU A 150 31.83 3.10 -24.65
CA LEU A 150 31.16 3.77 -23.51
C LEU A 150 31.24 5.29 -23.62
N ALA A 151 32.40 5.83 -24.03
CA ALA A 151 32.58 7.26 -24.20
C ALA A 151 31.68 7.83 -25.32
N ARG A 152 31.53 7.11 -26.44
CA ARG A 152 30.55 7.45 -27.49
C ARG A 152 29.12 7.44 -26.96
N LEU A 153 28.75 6.43 -26.16
CA LEU A 153 27.44 6.38 -25.50
C LEU A 153 27.20 7.60 -24.60
N HIS A 154 28.18 7.96 -23.77
CA HIS A 154 28.06 9.13 -22.89
C HIS A 154 28.16 10.48 -23.61
N ALA A 155 28.61 10.50 -24.87
CA ALA A 155 28.61 11.69 -25.72
C ALA A 155 27.28 11.90 -26.47
N VAL A 156 26.35 10.93 -26.41
CA VAL A 156 25.04 11.05 -27.06
C VAL A 156 24.22 12.15 -26.40
N ASP A 157 23.73 13.08 -27.22
CA ASP A 157 22.76 14.08 -26.80
C ASP A 157 21.37 13.44 -26.69
N VAL A 158 20.98 13.13 -25.44
CA VAL A 158 19.72 12.51 -25.05
C VAL A 158 18.51 13.23 -25.64
N HIS A 159 18.58 14.56 -25.79
CA HIS A 159 17.49 15.37 -26.35
C HIS A 159 17.33 15.12 -27.86
N LYS A 160 18.45 15.00 -28.60
CA LYS A 160 18.42 14.77 -30.06
C LYS A 160 17.92 13.39 -30.42
N VAL A 161 18.14 12.39 -29.57
CA VAL A 161 17.68 11.01 -29.79
C VAL A 161 16.30 10.71 -29.20
N GLY A 162 15.58 11.72 -28.68
CA GLY A 162 14.20 11.58 -28.19
C GLY A 162 14.06 10.81 -26.86
N LEU A 163 15.11 10.82 -26.04
CA LEU A 163 15.18 10.14 -24.75
C LEU A 163 14.98 11.08 -23.55
N ASP A 164 14.46 12.30 -23.75
CA ASP A 164 14.20 13.31 -22.69
C ASP A 164 13.41 12.77 -21.49
N LYS A 165 12.46 11.86 -21.78
CA LYS A 165 11.55 11.26 -20.79
C LYS A 165 11.99 9.87 -20.35
N PHE A 166 13.21 9.44 -20.69
CA PHE A 166 13.71 8.10 -20.40
C PHE A 166 14.08 7.91 -18.91
N GLY A 167 14.46 8.99 -18.22
CA GLY A 167 14.80 8.99 -16.79
C GLY A 167 14.76 10.40 -16.20
N LYS A 168 15.02 10.53 -14.89
CA LYS A 168 15.08 11.84 -14.21
C LYS A 168 16.46 12.47 -14.39
N ALA A 169 16.52 13.72 -14.86
CA ALA A 169 17.77 14.37 -15.27
C ALA A 169 18.74 14.75 -14.13
N THR A 170 18.27 15.13 -12.94
CA THR A 170 19.11 15.75 -11.88
C THR A 170 19.21 14.89 -10.63
N GLY A 171 20.27 14.99 -9.83
CA GLY A 171 20.37 14.33 -8.52
C GLY A 171 20.48 12.80 -8.61
N PHE A 172 21.28 12.30 -9.56
CA PHE A 172 21.44 10.86 -9.79
C PHE A 172 21.97 10.13 -8.54
N TYR A 173 23.07 10.60 -7.96
CA TYR A 173 23.72 9.92 -6.84
C TYR A 173 22.94 10.02 -5.53
N SER A 174 22.23 11.12 -5.27
CA SER A 174 21.35 11.25 -4.10
C SER A 174 20.23 10.21 -4.15
N ARG A 175 19.58 10.05 -5.32
CA ARG A 175 18.58 9.00 -5.53
C ARG A 175 19.16 7.59 -5.43
N GLN A 176 20.33 7.37 -6.04
CA GLN A 176 20.94 6.05 -6.02
C GLN A 176 21.34 5.65 -4.59
N THR A 177 21.86 6.59 -3.80
CA THR A 177 22.19 6.38 -2.39
C THR A 177 20.95 5.99 -1.59
N GLN A 178 19.84 6.75 -1.72
CA GLN A 178 18.58 6.43 -1.03
C GLN A 178 18.02 5.06 -1.45
N THR A 179 18.08 4.75 -2.76
CA THR A 179 17.62 3.47 -3.30
C THR A 179 18.41 2.31 -2.72
N TRP A 180 19.74 2.37 -2.76
CA TRP A 180 20.60 1.30 -2.23
C TRP A 180 20.52 1.20 -0.71
N ALA A 181 20.39 2.32 0.01
CA ALA A 181 20.17 2.29 1.45
C ALA A 181 18.87 1.53 1.79
N THR A 182 17.77 1.84 1.10
CA THR A 182 16.48 1.15 1.29
C THR A 182 16.57 -0.34 0.97
N ILE A 183 17.23 -0.69 -0.14
CA ILE A 183 17.41 -2.07 -0.60
C ILE A 183 18.23 -2.86 0.43
N CYS A 184 19.38 -2.35 0.86
CA CYS A 184 20.25 -3.02 1.83
C CYS A 184 19.58 -3.17 3.21
N ILE A 185 18.83 -2.16 3.68
CA ILE A 185 18.05 -2.26 4.93
C ILE A 185 17.00 -3.36 4.80
N SER A 186 16.23 -3.39 3.71
CA SER A 186 15.23 -4.43 3.49
C SER A 186 15.85 -5.83 3.42
N GLN A 187 16.97 -5.99 2.71
CA GLN A 187 17.65 -7.27 2.54
C GLN A 187 18.33 -7.75 3.83
N SER A 188 18.80 -6.84 4.69
CA SER A 188 19.39 -7.18 5.99
C SER A 188 18.41 -7.87 6.94
N LYS A 189 17.10 -7.57 6.79
CA LYS A 189 16.02 -8.15 7.60
C LYS A 189 15.64 -9.57 7.18
N ALA A 190 16.07 -10.04 6.01
CA ALA A 190 15.77 -11.39 5.55
C ALA A 190 16.40 -12.42 6.50
N VAL A 191 15.63 -13.45 6.87
CA VAL A 191 16.01 -14.46 7.86
C VAL A 191 16.30 -15.78 7.17
N ASP A 192 17.41 -16.43 7.55
CA ASP A 192 17.73 -17.77 7.08
C ASP A 192 16.73 -18.79 7.61
N VAL A 193 16.21 -19.63 6.69
CA VAL A 193 15.17 -20.61 7.00
C VAL A 193 15.65 -21.66 8.03
N GLU A 194 16.94 -22.02 8.02
CA GLU A 194 17.53 -23.03 8.90
C GLU A 194 18.10 -22.42 10.18
N THR A 195 18.98 -21.41 10.07
CA THR A 195 19.65 -20.85 11.26
C THR A 195 18.75 -19.91 12.06
N LYS A 196 17.67 -19.42 11.46
CA LYS A 196 16.78 -18.38 12.01
C LYS A 196 17.50 -17.06 12.31
N GLU A 197 18.69 -16.87 11.78
CA GLU A 197 19.46 -15.64 11.90
C GLU A 197 19.19 -14.71 10.72
N PRO A 198 19.11 -13.38 10.94
CA PRO A 198 19.03 -12.44 9.85
C PRO A 198 20.34 -12.41 9.04
N VAL A 199 20.25 -12.11 7.74
CA VAL A 199 21.41 -11.90 6.85
C VAL A 199 22.37 -10.85 7.41
N GLY A 200 21.82 -9.88 8.15
CA GLY A 200 22.58 -8.85 8.85
C GLY A 200 22.87 -7.64 7.98
N GLN A 201 23.20 -6.53 8.63
CA GLN A 201 23.59 -5.29 7.98
C GLN A 201 25.02 -5.41 7.41
N LEU A 202 25.31 -4.65 6.35
CA LEU A 202 26.68 -4.56 5.84
C LEU A 202 27.59 -3.86 6.86
N PRO A 203 28.87 -4.21 6.93
CA PRO A 203 29.84 -3.45 7.73
C PRO A 203 29.88 -1.99 7.31
N HIS A 204 30.05 -1.08 8.29
CA HIS A 204 30.12 0.37 8.10
C HIS A 204 28.94 0.98 7.31
N PHE A 205 27.76 0.35 7.35
CA PHE A 205 26.64 0.76 6.51
C PHE A 205 26.17 2.18 6.80
N ASP A 206 25.96 2.54 8.07
CA ASP A 206 25.44 3.86 8.44
C ASP A 206 26.46 4.96 8.10
N GLU A 207 27.75 4.68 8.27
CA GLU A 207 28.84 5.58 7.92
C GLU A 207 28.98 5.75 6.40
N LEU A 208 28.89 4.67 5.63
CA LEU A 208 28.88 4.70 4.16
C LEU A 208 27.70 5.49 3.62
N VAL A 209 26.48 5.21 4.13
CA VAL A 209 25.27 5.93 3.72
C VAL A 209 25.40 7.41 4.09
N GLY A 210 25.87 7.75 5.29
CA GLY A 210 26.12 9.12 5.71
C GLY A 210 27.16 9.84 4.84
N PHE A 211 28.24 9.14 4.45
CA PHE A 211 29.26 9.66 3.53
C PHE A 211 28.68 9.98 2.15
N PHE A 212 27.91 9.06 1.56
CA PHE A 212 27.33 9.26 0.23
C PHE A 212 26.14 10.23 0.21
N GLN A 213 25.40 10.37 1.31
CA GLN A 213 24.30 11.35 1.44
C GLN A 213 24.78 12.80 1.54
N ASN A 214 26.03 13.02 1.94
CA ASN A 214 26.57 14.37 2.07
C ASN A 214 26.79 15.01 0.68
N GLU A 215 25.88 15.92 0.30
CA GLU A 215 25.90 16.62 -1.00
C GLU A 215 27.23 17.35 -1.27
N ARG A 216 27.96 17.78 -0.25
CA ARG A 216 29.26 18.47 -0.43
C ARG A 216 30.35 17.56 -0.95
N LEU A 217 30.25 16.26 -0.64
CA LEU A 217 31.22 15.25 -1.04
C LEU A 217 30.83 14.57 -2.35
N GLN A 218 29.58 14.77 -2.82
CA GLN A 218 29.10 14.15 -4.04
C GLN A 218 29.78 14.73 -5.30
N PRO A 219 29.92 13.92 -6.36
CA PRO A 219 30.31 14.38 -7.68
C PRO A 219 29.36 15.48 -8.17
N LYS A 220 29.89 16.43 -8.95
CA LYS A 220 29.08 17.47 -9.58
C LYS A 220 28.03 16.83 -10.49
N ASP A 221 26.78 17.26 -10.36
CA ASP A 221 25.67 16.66 -11.11
C ASP A 221 25.91 16.76 -12.63
N ARG A 222 25.73 15.63 -13.31
CA ARG A 222 25.90 15.45 -14.76
C ARG A 222 24.88 14.44 -15.24
N THR A 223 24.43 14.66 -16.46
CA THR A 223 23.30 13.92 -17.02
C THR A 223 23.67 13.42 -18.41
N THR A 224 23.67 12.10 -18.57
CA THR A 224 23.78 11.42 -19.86
C THR A 224 22.90 10.16 -19.86
N LEU A 225 22.75 9.52 -21.02
CA LEU A 225 22.30 8.14 -21.08
C LEU A 225 23.37 7.24 -20.47
N VAL A 226 23.01 6.52 -19.42
CA VAL A 226 23.85 5.49 -18.78
C VAL A 226 23.25 4.11 -19.07
N HIS A 227 24.12 3.15 -19.36
CA HIS A 227 23.77 1.75 -19.55
C HIS A 227 23.33 1.09 -18.24
N GLY A 228 23.97 1.45 -17.11
CA GLY A 228 23.66 0.95 -15.77
C GLY A 228 24.41 -0.32 -15.37
N ASP A 229 24.70 -1.20 -16.34
CA ASP A 229 25.55 -2.38 -16.17
C ASP A 229 26.55 -2.54 -17.33
N PHE A 230 27.33 -1.49 -17.64
CA PHE A 230 28.33 -1.56 -18.71
C PHE A 230 29.56 -2.36 -18.26
N LYS A 231 29.87 -3.45 -18.97
CA LYS A 231 30.96 -4.41 -18.67
C LYS A 231 31.30 -5.26 -19.90
N ILE A 232 32.45 -5.93 -19.90
CA ILE A 232 33.02 -6.62 -21.07
C ILE A 232 32.12 -7.74 -21.61
N ASP A 233 31.50 -8.52 -20.74
CA ASP A 233 30.58 -9.62 -21.09
C ASP A 233 29.23 -9.14 -21.65
N ASN A 234 28.91 -7.84 -21.51
CA ASN A 234 27.77 -7.20 -22.15
C ASN A 234 28.11 -6.60 -23.53
N LEU A 235 29.33 -6.81 -24.05
CA LEU A 235 29.76 -6.33 -25.36
C LEU A 235 29.92 -7.48 -26.35
N VAL A 236 29.37 -7.29 -27.54
CA VAL A 236 29.64 -8.16 -28.68
C VAL A 236 30.78 -7.54 -29.49
N PHE A 237 31.89 -8.24 -29.57
CA PHE A 237 33.03 -7.87 -30.41
C PHE A 237 32.91 -8.51 -31.79
N HIS A 238 33.51 -7.91 -32.80
CA HIS A 238 33.61 -8.52 -34.12
C HIS A 238 34.37 -9.86 -34.05
N LYS A 239 34.02 -10.80 -34.93
CA LYS A 239 34.59 -12.16 -34.94
C LYS A 239 36.11 -12.20 -35.00
N THR A 240 36.70 -11.26 -35.72
CA THR A 240 38.13 -11.26 -36.06
C THR A 240 38.83 -9.93 -35.76
N GLU A 241 38.08 -8.85 -35.50
CA GLU A 241 38.64 -7.51 -35.33
C GLU A 241 38.38 -7.02 -33.90
N PRO A 242 39.26 -6.17 -33.34
CA PRO A 242 39.08 -5.61 -32.00
C PRO A 242 38.11 -4.41 -32.03
N ARG A 243 36.92 -4.59 -32.62
CA ARG A 243 35.86 -3.58 -32.67
C ARG A 243 34.58 -4.08 -31.99
N VAL A 244 33.86 -3.21 -31.30
CA VAL A 244 32.56 -3.55 -30.68
C VAL A 244 31.48 -3.38 -31.75
N ILE A 245 30.64 -4.40 -31.92
CA ILE A 245 29.52 -4.41 -32.88
C ILE A 245 28.16 -4.34 -32.19
N GLY A 246 28.10 -4.46 -30.86
CA GLY A 246 26.88 -4.20 -30.11
C GLY A 246 27.06 -4.18 -28.61
N ILE A 247 26.28 -3.34 -27.94
CA ILE A 247 26.07 -3.32 -26.49
C ILE A 247 24.77 -4.08 -26.19
N LEU A 248 24.82 -5.05 -25.29
CA LEU A 248 23.69 -5.87 -24.86
C LEU A 248 23.19 -5.48 -23.46
N ASP A 249 21.99 -5.94 -23.13
CA ASP A 249 21.38 -5.89 -21.80
C ASP A 249 21.05 -4.48 -21.25
N TRP A 250 20.19 -3.79 -21.99
CA TRP A 250 19.75 -2.42 -21.70
C TRP A 250 18.69 -2.30 -20.58
N GLU A 251 18.44 -3.36 -19.81
CA GLU A 251 17.33 -3.39 -18.84
C GLU A 251 17.51 -2.40 -17.69
N MET A 252 18.75 -2.08 -17.33
CA MET A 252 19.10 -1.11 -16.28
C MET A 252 19.35 0.31 -16.80
N SER A 253 19.24 0.52 -18.12
CA SER A 253 19.57 1.79 -18.73
C SER A 253 18.66 2.92 -18.26
N THR A 254 19.24 4.10 -18.06
CA THR A 254 18.51 5.28 -17.57
C THR A 254 19.25 6.57 -17.90
N ILE A 255 18.64 7.69 -17.53
CA ILE A 255 19.31 8.99 -17.52
C ILE A 255 19.99 9.15 -16.16
N GLY A 256 21.31 9.34 -16.16
CA GLY A 256 22.13 9.32 -14.97
C GLY A 256 23.52 9.90 -15.13
N HIS A 257 24.38 9.64 -14.15
CA HIS A 257 25.73 10.22 -14.10
C HIS A 257 26.75 9.29 -14.78
N PRO A 258 27.57 9.78 -15.74
CA PRO A 258 28.50 8.95 -16.53
C PRO A 258 29.54 8.20 -15.67
N LEU A 259 29.92 8.79 -14.54
CA LEU A 259 30.85 8.16 -13.58
C LEU A 259 30.36 6.79 -13.09
N SER A 260 29.06 6.53 -13.06
CA SER A 260 28.49 5.24 -12.64
C SER A 260 28.94 4.09 -13.54
N ASP A 261 28.81 4.24 -14.86
CA ASP A 261 29.22 3.19 -15.80
C ASP A 261 30.74 3.08 -15.90
N VAL A 262 31.46 4.20 -15.80
CA VAL A 262 32.94 4.18 -15.76
C VAL A 262 33.43 3.40 -14.56
N CYS A 263 32.86 3.64 -13.37
CA CYS A 263 33.22 2.90 -12.16
C CYS A 263 32.82 1.43 -12.25
N ASN A 264 31.65 1.12 -12.85
CA ASN A 264 31.24 -0.26 -13.10
C ASN A 264 32.24 -1.00 -14.00
N PHE A 265 32.68 -0.36 -15.08
CA PHE A 265 33.61 -0.92 -16.06
C PHE A 265 34.98 -1.25 -15.45
N ILE A 266 35.50 -0.40 -14.57
CA ILE A 266 36.82 -0.61 -13.94
C ILE A 266 36.76 -1.35 -12.59
N THR A 267 35.58 -1.84 -12.17
CA THR A 267 35.39 -2.46 -10.84
C THR A 267 36.37 -3.59 -10.56
N GLN A 268 36.69 -4.42 -11.56
CA GLN A 268 37.59 -5.57 -11.37
C GLN A 268 39.01 -5.16 -10.93
N PHE A 269 39.49 -3.99 -11.39
CA PHE A 269 40.78 -3.44 -10.94
C PHE A 269 40.76 -3.04 -9.46
N TYR A 270 39.62 -2.55 -8.97
CA TYR A 270 39.45 -2.22 -7.56
C TYR A 270 39.31 -3.48 -6.71
N LEU A 271 38.51 -4.46 -7.12
CA LEU A 271 38.36 -5.72 -6.39
C LEU A 271 39.68 -6.49 -6.26
N ALA A 272 40.55 -6.41 -7.27
CA ALA A 272 41.88 -7.01 -7.21
C ALA A 272 42.78 -6.44 -6.10
N ARG A 273 42.53 -5.20 -5.64
CA ARG A 273 43.29 -4.57 -4.54
C ARG A 273 43.02 -5.22 -3.18
N SER A 274 41.88 -5.91 -3.02
CA SER A 274 41.45 -6.46 -1.73
C SER A 274 41.10 -7.95 -1.83
N PRO A 275 41.93 -8.85 -1.25
CA PRO A 275 41.69 -10.29 -1.28
C PRO A 275 40.31 -10.67 -0.72
N GLY A 276 39.62 -11.60 -1.40
CA GLY A 276 38.32 -12.12 -0.96
C GLY A 276 37.10 -11.24 -1.31
N THR A 277 37.29 -10.08 -1.94
CA THR A 277 36.18 -9.22 -2.40
C THR A 277 35.60 -9.62 -3.75
N SER A 278 36.27 -10.51 -4.49
CA SER A 278 35.76 -11.09 -5.74
C SER A 278 35.40 -12.56 -5.55
N ALA A 279 34.21 -12.95 -6.00
CA ALA A 279 33.79 -14.35 -6.08
C ALA A 279 34.48 -15.12 -7.23
N SER A 280 35.23 -14.43 -8.10
CA SER A 280 36.00 -15.04 -9.19
C SER A 280 37.47 -15.24 -8.79
N SER A 281 37.98 -16.43 -9.04
CA SER A 281 39.39 -16.79 -8.87
C SER A 281 40.35 -15.99 -9.76
N SER A 282 39.84 -15.30 -10.79
CA SER A 282 40.63 -14.54 -11.77
C SER A 282 41.02 -13.11 -11.31
N SER A 283 40.55 -12.65 -10.15
CA SER A 283 40.75 -11.26 -9.69
C SER A 283 42.21 -10.81 -9.60
N ALA A 284 43.14 -11.72 -9.26
CA ALA A 284 44.58 -11.42 -9.20
C ALA A 284 45.17 -10.98 -10.54
N GLY A 285 44.57 -11.39 -11.67
CA GLY A 285 45.04 -11.01 -13.02
C GLY A 285 44.88 -9.51 -13.34
N PHE A 286 44.06 -8.78 -12.57
CA PHE A 286 43.86 -7.34 -12.73
C PHE A 286 44.88 -6.48 -11.96
N LEU A 287 45.77 -7.10 -11.17
CA LEU A 287 46.86 -6.38 -10.51
C LEU A 287 47.84 -5.81 -11.55
N PRO A 288 48.48 -4.66 -11.25
CA PRO A 288 49.43 -4.04 -12.18
C PRO A 288 50.51 -5.02 -12.64
N GLY A 289 50.61 -5.19 -13.97
CA GLY A 289 51.60 -6.08 -14.60
C GLY A 289 51.32 -7.59 -14.52
N ALA A 290 50.24 -8.03 -13.87
CA ALA A 290 49.92 -9.46 -13.74
C ALA A 290 49.49 -10.12 -15.06
N THR A 291 48.80 -9.36 -15.92
CA THR A 291 48.30 -9.84 -17.21
C THR A 291 48.87 -9.01 -18.36
N PRO A 292 49.72 -9.57 -19.23
CA PRO A 292 50.27 -8.85 -20.39
C PRO A 292 49.18 -8.30 -21.31
N GLY A 293 49.27 -7.01 -21.66
CA GLY A 293 48.34 -6.35 -22.58
C GLY A 293 47.02 -5.87 -21.96
N LEU A 294 46.81 -6.08 -20.66
CA LEU A 294 45.69 -5.48 -19.93
C LEU A 294 46.04 -4.03 -19.56
N PRO A 295 45.25 -3.02 -19.98
CA PRO A 295 45.54 -1.63 -19.66
C PRO A 295 45.32 -1.33 -18.17
N GLN A 296 45.98 -0.29 -17.66
CA GLN A 296 45.73 0.19 -16.30
C GLN A 296 44.54 1.14 -16.28
N PRO A 297 43.88 1.34 -15.12
CA PRO A 297 42.76 2.28 -15.00
C PRO A 297 43.07 3.67 -15.55
N GLU A 298 44.28 4.19 -15.34
CA GLU A 298 44.68 5.50 -15.88
C GLU A 298 44.67 5.56 -17.41
N ASP A 299 45.12 4.51 -18.09
CA ASP A 299 45.08 4.43 -19.56
C ASP A 299 43.63 4.41 -20.06
N ILE A 300 42.77 3.64 -19.39
CA ILE A 300 41.34 3.53 -19.69
C ILE A 300 40.66 4.90 -19.55
N LEU A 301 40.92 5.60 -18.45
CA LEU A 301 40.34 6.92 -18.19
C LEU A 301 40.86 7.99 -19.16
N GLN A 302 42.11 7.89 -19.60
CA GLN A 302 42.66 8.76 -20.63
C GLN A 302 41.92 8.58 -21.97
N TRP A 303 41.70 7.34 -22.40
CA TRP A 303 40.96 7.05 -23.63
C TRP A 303 39.49 7.47 -23.55
N TYR A 304 38.87 7.29 -22.38
CA TYR A 304 37.50 7.75 -22.11
C TYR A 304 37.39 9.28 -22.26
N THR A 305 38.27 10.02 -21.58
CA THR A 305 38.24 11.49 -21.51
C THR A 305 38.42 12.13 -22.89
N ALA A 306 39.22 11.51 -23.76
CA ALA A 306 39.49 11.99 -25.11
C ALA A 306 38.25 12.03 -26.02
N ILE A 307 37.23 11.22 -25.72
CA ILE A 307 35.99 11.12 -26.52
C ILE A 307 34.79 11.71 -25.79
N ALA A 308 34.63 11.41 -24.50
CA ALA A 308 33.42 11.75 -23.74
C ALA A 308 33.29 13.24 -23.40
N GLY A 309 34.36 14.04 -23.56
CA GLY A 309 34.37 15.45 -23.14
C GLY A 309 34.24 15.65 -21.62
N TYR A 310 34.44 14.58 -20.83
CA TYR A 310 34.34 14.56 -19.38
C TYR A 310 35.52 13.78 -18.79
N ASP A 311 36.22 14.40 -17.84
CA ASP A 311 37.30 13.77 -17.08
C ASP A 311 36.77 13.27 -15.72
N PRO A 312 36.65 11.95 -15.50
CA PRO A 312 36.16 11.37 -14.25
C PRO A 312 37.20 11.31 -13.13
N ARG A 313 38.50 11.52 -13.42
CA ARG A 313 39.59 11.35 -12.43
C ARG A 313 39.41 12.15 -11.13
N PRO A 314 38.92 13.41 -11.15
CA PRO A 314 38.77 14.19 -9.92
C PRO A 314 37.77 13.62 -8.90
N GLU A 315 36.81 12.82 -9.36
CA GLU A 315 35.67 12.28 -8.59
C GLU A 315 35.71 10.74 -8.51
N LEU A 316 36.76 10.12 -9.08
CA LEU A 316 36.88 8.68 -9.26
C LEU A 316 36.92 7.92 -7.92
N SER A 317 37.64 8.44 -6.93
CA SER A 317 37.74 7.81 -5.61
C SER A 317 36.37 7.69 -4.94
N TRP A 318 35.57 8.76 -4.99
CA TRP A 318 34.20 8.75 -4.50
C TRP A 318 33.32 7.78 -5.31
N GLY A 319 33.40 7.82 -6.64
CA GLY A 319 32.62 6.96 -7.52
C GLY A 319 32.94 5.47 -7.36
N ALA A 320 34.21 5.13 -7.17
CA ALA A 320 34.66 3.77 -6.91
C ALA A 320 34.16 3.26 -5.56
N ALA A 321 34.26 4.06 -4.49
CA ALA A 321 33.69 3.73 -3.19
C ALA A 321 32.19 3.46 -3.29
N PHE A 322 31.45 4.32 -3.99
CA PHE A 322 30.01 4.16 -4.20
C PHE A 322 29.69 2.88 -4.98
N ASN A 323 30.46 2.56 -6.01
CA ASN A 323 30.22 1.37 -6.82
C ASN A 323 30.56 0.06 -6.08
N ILE A 324 31.57 0.05 -5.20
CA ILE A 324 31.85 -1.10 -4.32
C ILE A 324 30.74 -1.26 -3.27
N PHE A 325 30.23 -0.17 -2.69
CA PHE A 325 29.05 -0.21 -1.82
C PHE A 325 27.81 -0.77 -2.55
N LYS A 326 27.56 -0.30 -3.79
CA LYS A 326 26.52 -0.83 -4.68
C LYS A 326 26.64 -2.35 -4.84
N LEU A 327 27.85 -2.83 -5.11
CA LEU A 327 28.15 -4.25 -5.29
C LEU A 327 27.94 -5.04 -3.99
N ALA A 328 28.34 -4.50 -2.84
CA ALA A 328 28.06 -5.09 -1.52
C ALA A 328 26.55 -5.30 -1.31
N GLY A 329 25.73 -4.31 -1.67
CA GLY A 329 24.27 -4.41 -1.64
C GLY A 329 23.71 -5.47 -2.60
N VAL A 330 24.24 -5.59 -3.82
CA VAL A 330 23.86 -6.67 -4.75
C VAL A 330 24.15 -8.04 -4.14
N CYS A 331 25.34 -8.23 -3.57
CA CYS A 331 25.74 -9.46 -2.87
C CYS A 331 24.86 -9.75 -1.64
N GLN A 332 24.47 -8.72 -0.89
CA GLN A 332 23.52 -8.84 0.23
C GLN A 332 22.14 -9.33 -0.24
N GLY A 333 21.65 -8.85 -1.38
CA GLY A 333 20.41 -9.34 -1.99
C GLY A 333 20.49 -10.80 -2.47
N ILE A 334 21.66 -11.24 -2.91
CA ILE A 334 21.92 -12.67 -3.18
C ILE A 334 21.88 -13.46 -1.87
N ALA A 335 22.53 -12.96 -0.80
CA ALA A 335 22.50 -13.58 0.52
C ALA A 335 21.07 -13.72 1.08
N ALA A 336 20.23 -12.70 0.93
CA ALA A 336 18.81 -12.75 1.31
C ALA A 336 18.03 -13.83 0.56
N ARG A 337 18.27 -13.99 -0.76
CA ARG A 337 17.64 -15.06 -1.54
C ARG A 337 18.18 -16.45 -1.19
N VAL A 338 19.46 -16.57 -0.85
CA VAL A 338 20.05 -17.82 -0.36
C VAL A 338 19.42 -18.20 0.99
N ALA A 339 19.33 -17.25 1.92
CA ALA A 339 18.71 -17.41 3.24
C ALA A 339 17.24 -17.88 3.13
N ALA A 340 16.49 -17.30 2.19
CA ALA A 340 15.10 -17.66 1.89
C ALA A 340 14.92 -18.93 1.03
N ARG A 341 16.01 -19.62 0.63
CA ARG A 341 16.00 -20.78 -0.29
C ARG A 341 15.38 -20.51 -1.68
N GLN A 342 15.52 -19.26 -2.15
CA GLN A 342 15.01 -18.79 -3.44
C GLN A 342 16.11 -18.64 -4.52
N ALA A 343 17.37 -18.91 -4.18
CA ALA A 343 18.49 -18.85 -5.12
C ALA A 343 18.71 -20.21 -5.82
N SER A 344 18.69 -20.22 -7.15
CA SER A 344 18.86 -21.42 -7.98
C SER A 344 20.30 -21.70 -8.43
N SER A 345 21.23 -20.75 -8.26
CA SER A 345 22.62 -20.85 -8.75
C SER A 345 23.56 -21.47 -7.71
N ALA A 346 24.40 -22.42 -8.15
CA ALA A 346 25.45 -23.03 -7.32
C ALA A 346 26.51 -22.02 -6.84
N LYS A 347 26.69 -20.89 -7.55
CA LYS A 347 27.62 -19.81 -7.16
C LYS A 347 26.99 -18.77 -6.23
N ALA A 348 25.67 -18.84 -5.98
CA ALA A 348 24.97 -17.83 -5.17
C ALA A 348 25.53 -17.71 -3.75
N LYS A 349 25.95 -18.84 -3.15
CA LYS A 349 26.57 -18.85 -1.81
C LYS A 349 27.91 -18.11 -1.79
N GLN A 350 28.76 -18.32 -2.79
CA GLN A 350 30.05 -17.63 -2.89
C GLN A 350 29.87 -16.10 -2.98
N HIS A 351 28.91 -15.63 -3.78
CA HIS A 351 28.59 -14.19 -3.85
C HIS A 351 27.94 -13.65 -2.57
N ALA A 352 27.16 -14.47 -1.85
CA ALA A 352 26.59 -14.09 -0.57
C ALA A 352 27.68 -13.89 0.49
N ASP A 353 28.71 -14.73 0.50
CA ASP A 353 29.79 -14.70 1.49
C ASP A 353 30.72 -13.48 1.32
N THR A 354 30.88 -12.95 0.09
CA THR A 354 31.74 -11.77 -0.16
C THR A 354 31.15 -10.44 0.31
N ARG A 355 29.86 -10.38 0.68
CA ARG A 355 29.16 -9.12 0.99
C ARG A 355 29.82 -8.30 2.11
N GLY A 356 30.30 -8.96 3.16
CA GLY A 356 30.91 -8.30 4.31
C GLY A 356 32.24 -7.64 3.95
N LEU A 357 33.10 -8.38 3.25
CA LEU A 357 34.39 -7.89 2.77
C LEU A 357 34.25 -6.72 1.80
N LEU A 358 33.19 -6.73 0.97
CA LEU A 358 32.87 -5.61 0.09
C LEU A 358 32.42 -4.36 0.86
N GLY A 359 31.66 -4.53 1.96
CA GLY A 359 31.28 -3.42 2.84
C GLY A 359 32.50 -2.77 3.50
N GLU A 360 33.40 -3.58 4.07
CA GLU A 360 34.67 -3.12 4.63
C GLU A 360 35.52 -2.38 3.59
N PHE A 361 35.65 -2.95 2.39
CA PHE A 361 36.45 -2.34 1.33
C PHE A 361 35.84 -1.04 0.80
N ALA A 362 34.51 -0.95 0.71
CA ALA A 362 33.83 0.30 0.36
C ALA A 362 34.16 1.41 1.36
N TRP A 363 34.21 1.09 2.66
CA TRP A 363 34.53 2.06 3.70
C TRP A 363 35.96 2.58 3.60
N VAL A 364 36.93 1.68 3.38
CA VAL A 364 38.34 2.08 3.13
C VAL A 364 38.44 3.06 1.96
N LEU A 365 37.75 2.78 0.84
CA LEU A 365 37.74 3.68 -0.32
C LEU A 365 37.05 5.02 -0.03
N ALA A 366 36.00 5.02 0.80
CA ALA A 366 35.32 6.25 1.21
C ALA A 366 36.23 7.14 2.09
N GLU A 367 37.02 6.54 2.99
CA GLU A 367 38.02 7.26 3.78
C GLU A 367 39.14 7.84 2.92
N GLU A 368 39.65 7.08 1.94
CA GLU A 368 40.61 7.57 0.93
C GLU A 368 40.06 8.80 0.18
N ALA A 369 38.79 8.74 -0.24
CA ALA A 369 38.11 9.83 -0.94
C ALA A 369 37.91 11.07 -0.05
N ARG A 370 37.63 10.87 1.25
CA ARG A 370 37.48 11.94 2.23
C ARG A 370 38.80 12.67 2.48
N ALA A 371 39.89 11.93 2.63
CA ALA A 371 41.24 12.50 2.82
C ALA A 371 41.67 13.34 1.60
N GLY A 372 41.39 12.88 0.39
CA GLY A 372 41.68 13.63 -0.85
C GLY A 372 40.87 14.93 -1.01
N SER A 373 39.67 15.00 -0.42
CA SER A 373 38.80 16.18 -0.48
C SER A 373 39.21 17.26 0.53
N ALA A 374 39.66 16.87 1.72
CA ALA A 374 40.14 17.79 2.75
C ALA A 374 41.38 18.59 2.33
N VAL A 375 42.25 18.00 1.50
CA VAL A 375 43.44 18.68 0.96
C VAL A 375 43.08 19.73 -0.11
N LYS A 376 41.94 19.58 -0.80
CA LYS A 376 41.45 20.56 -1.79
C LYS A 376 40.75 21.76 -1.14
N GLU A 377 40.02 21.57 -0.04
CA GLU A 377 39.35 22.67 0.68
C GLU A 377 40.33 23.65 1.36
N ALA A 378 41.53 23.20 1.73
CA ALA A 378 42.56 24.05 2.31
C ALA A 378 43.19 25.07 1.33
N ASN A 379 42.99 24.91 0.01
CA ASN A 379 43.66 25.69 -1.03
C ASN A 379 42.74 26.52 -1.94
N ALA A 380 41.44 26.63 -1.65
CA ALA A 380 40.49 27.38 -2.49
C ALA A 380 40.17 28.79 -1.93
N PRO A 381 40.22 29.87 -2.74
CA PRO A 381 39.85 31.20 -2.29
C PRO A 381 38.33 31.35 -2.17
N ILE A 382 37.89 31.97 -1.08
CA ILE A 382 36.49 32.15 -0.69
C ILE A 382 35.80 33.12 -1.65
N LEU A 383 34.84 32.61 -2.45
CA LEU A 383 33.88 33.43 -3.18
C LEU A 383 32.49 33.25 -2.57
N MET A 384 31.90 34.35 -2.11
CA MET A 384 30.54 34.43 -1.57
C MET A 384 29.46 34.39 -2.67
N THR A 385 28.24 34.00 -2.25
CA THR A 385 26.90 34.19 -2.87
C THR A 385 26.49 33.02 -3.79
N GLU A 386 25.38 32.29 -3.57
CA GLU A 386 23.98 32.76 -3.45
C GLU A 386 23.12 32.05 -2.38
N ARG A 387 22.14 32.81 -1.87
CA ARG A 387 21.17 32.45 -0.83
C ARG A 387 20.13 31.45 -1.34
N ARG A 388 20.15 30.20 -0.85
CA ARG A 388 18.92 29.40 -0.66
C ARG A 388 18.39 29.63 0.75
N ARG A 389 17.18 30.18 0.86
CA ARG A 389 16.45 30.34 2.13
C ARG A 389 16.25 28.94 2.74
N ARG A 390 16.99 28.64 3.81
CA ARG A 390 16.63 27.55 4.73
C ARG A 390 15.45 28.04 5.57
N LEU A 391 14.36 27.29 5.56
CA LEU A 391 13.32 27.41 6.57
C LEU A 391 13.96 27.11 7.93
N ARG A 392 13.91 28.07 8.86
CA ARG A 392 14.30 27.87 10.25
C ARG A 392 13.11 27.26 10.98
N ILE A 393 13.22 25.99 11.34
CA ILE A 393 12.44 25.44 12.46
C ILE A 393 12.88 26.23 13.71
N PRO A 394 11.98 26.79 14.52
CA PRO A 394 12.37 27.46 15.76
C PRO A 394 13.07 26.46 16.67
N GLY A 395 14.36 26.68 16.93
CA GLY A 395 15.15 25.86 17.84
C GLY A 395 14.53 25.82 19.24
N GLU A 396 14.68 24.68 19.90
CA GLU A 396 14.25 24.48 21.29
C GLU A 396 14.82 25.57 22.21
N PRO A 397 13.97 26.30 22.95
CA PRO A 397 14.39 26.96 24.16
C PRO A 397 14.39 25.94 25.31
N ASP A 398 15.56 25.81 25.91
CA ASP A 398 15.86 25.21 27.21
C ASP A 398 14.66 25.18 28.17
N GLU A 399 14.30 23.99 28.65
CA GLU A 399 13.48 23.86 29.85
C GLU A 399 14.26 24.41 31.05
N ARG A 400 13.99 25.68 31.39
CA ARG A 400 13.77 26.21 32.76
C ARG A 400 13.75 27.74 32.72
N ARG A 401 12.55 28.34 32.75
CA ARG A 401 12.10 29.35 33.74
C ARG A 401 10.81 30.06 33.29
N PRO A 402 9.84 30.24 34.19
CA PRO A 402 8.73 31.17 34.00
C PRO A 402 9.07 32.51 34.66
N LEU A 403 9.29 33.59 33.89
CA LEU A 403 9.27 34.96 34.43
C LEU A 403 8.78 35.94 33.34
N LEU A 404 7.45 36.13 33.33
CA LEU A 404 6.71 37.27 32.78
C LEU A 404 7.03 37.75 31.34
N SER A 405 6.18 37.37 30.40
CA SER A 405 5.52 38.32 29.49
C SER A 405 4.05 37.93 29.34
N ARG A 406 3.19 38.63 30.10
CA ARG A 406 1.75 38.63 29.86
C ARG A 406 1.52 39.46 28.60
N LEU A 407 1.30 38.81 27.46
CA LEU A 407 0.56 39.41 26.37
C LEU A 407 -0.87 38.88 26.47
N SER A 408 -1.78 39.83 26.67
CA SER A 408 -3.21 39.65 26.72
C SER A 408 -3.70 38.91 25.48
N THR A 409 -4.12 37.66 25.62
CA THR A 409 -5.09 37.08 24.70
C THR A 409 -6.45 37.70 24.99
N GLU A 410 -7.06 38.20 23.94
CA GLU A 410 -8.36 38.86 23.93
C GLU A 410 -9.45 37.97 24.53
N ARG A 411 -10.45 38.64 25.11
CA ARG A 411 -11.61 38.08 25.81
C ARG A 411 -12.23 36.88 25.07
N ALA A 412 -12.09 35.70 25.64
CA ALA A 412 -13.11 34.65 25.54
C ALA A 412 -13.79 34.57 26.91
N ASP A 413 -14.98 35.16 27.00
CA ASP A 413 -15.80 35.15 28.20
C ASP A 413 -16.51 33.77 28.29
N ASN A 414 -16.39 33.14 29.46
CA ASN A 414 -16.98 31.87 29.90
C ASN A 414 -16.37 30.53 29.43
N GLY A 415 -15.52 29.94 30.30
CA GLY A 415 -15.50 28.51 30.59
C GLY A 415 -14.21 27.75 30.27
N GLU A 416 -13.34 27.58 31.27
CA GLU A 416 -12.07 26.82 31.28
C GLU A 416 -10.86 27.53 30.62
N HIS A 417 -10.15 28.34 31.42
CA HIS A 417 -8.84 28.87 31.04
C HIS A 417 -7.79 27.74 30.95
N VAL A 418 -7.58 27.24 29.73
CA VAL A 418 -6.50 26.30 29.41
C VAL A 418 -5.18 27.08 29.27
N PHE A 419 -4.15 26.68 30.03
CA PHE A 419 -2.84 27.31 29.93
C PHE A 419 -2.03 26.67 28.80
N SER A 420 -2.05 27.27 27.61
CA SER A 420 -1.09 26.91 26.57
C SER A 420 0.28 27.51 26.90
N CYS A 421 1.33 26.69 26.92
CA CYS A 421 2.69 27.14 27.19
C CYS A 421 3.34 27.84 25.97
N ARG A 422 2.67 27.85 24.80
CA ARG A 422 3.12 28.50 23.55
C ARG A 422 1.93 28.93 22.67
N THR A 423 2.12 29.96 21.85
CA THR A 423 1.19 30.34 20.77
C THR A 423 1.15 29.24 19.69
N ASN A 424 0.01 29.05 19.02
CA ASN A 424 -0.11 28.10 17.91
C ASN A 424 0.96 28.43 16.84
N PRO A 425 1.90 27.52 16.53
CA PRO A 425 2.99 27.80 15.60
C PRO A 425 2.50 28.07 14.16
N HIS A 426 1.27 27.67 13.83
CA HIS A 426 0.67 27.84 12.52
C HIS A 426 -0.34 29.00 12.47
N SER A 427 -0.44 29.80 13.55
CA SER A 427 -1.38 30.92 13.63
C SER A 427 -1.14 32.05 12.63
N GLU A 428 -0.06 31.99 11.83
CA GLU A 428 0.31 32.93 10.74
C GLU A 428 -0.05 32.41 9.32
N LEU A 429 -0.57 31.18 9.18
CA LEU A 429 -0.88 30.59 7.86
C LEU A 429 -2.22 31.09 7.26
N PRO A 430 -2.28 31.41 5.95
CA PRO A 430 -3.43 32.01 5.28
C PRO A 430 -4.51 30.97 4.89
N VAL A 431 -5.06 30.25 5.89
CA VAL A 431 -6.00 29.14 5.69
C VAL A 431 -7.29 29.59 4.98
N TYR A 432 -7.93 30.68 5.42
CA TYR A 432 -9.19 31.16 4.85
C TYR A 432 -9.05 31.46 3.35
N THR A 433 -8.02 32.21 2.96
CA THR A 433 -7.76 32.56 1.55
C THR A 433 -7.42 31.33 0.71
N ASN A 434 -6.68 30.36 1.27
CA ASN A 434 -6.33 29.13 0.55
C ASN A 434 -7.56 28.23 0.30
N ILE A 435 -8.50 28.16 1.24
CA ILE A 435 -9.76 27.42 1.07
C ILE A 435 -10.50 27.94 -0.16
N HIS A 436 -10.68 29.26 -0.28
CA HIS A 436 -11.40 29.85 -1.41
C HIS A 436 -10.60 29.78 -2.73
N ARG A 437 -9.27 29.94 -2.69
CA ARG A 437 -8.38 29.78 -3.85
C ARG A 437 -8.49 28.38 -4.47
N ILE A 438 -8.34 27.34 -3.65
CA ILE A 438 -8.44 25.94 -4.10
C ILE A 438 -9.82 25.65 -4.68
N ARG A 439 -10.89 26.18 -4.06
CA ARG A 439 -12.26 25.99 -4.56
C ARG A 439 -12.42 26.50 -5.99
N ARG A 440 -11.97 27.73 -6.25
CA ARG A 440 -12.06 28.37 -7.57
C ARG A 440 -11.28 27.59 -8.62
N ASP A 441 -10.03 27.21 -8.32
CA ASP A 441 -9.17 26.43 -9.21
C ASP A 441 -9.77 25.06 -9.57
N ILE A 442 -10.41 24.37 -8.62
CA ILE A 442 -11.01 23.05 -8.88
C ILE A 442 -12.30 23.16 -9.68
N VAL A 443 -13.11 24.20 -9.41
CA VAL A 443 -14.35 24.46 -10.15
C VAL A 443 -14.07 24.84 -11.61
N SER A 444 -13.01 25.61 -11.88
CA SER A 444 -12.65 26.04 -13.24
C SER A 444 -12.09 24.91 -14.12
N VAL A 445 -11.54 23.87 -13.49
CA VAL A 445 -10.90 22.75 -14.20
C VAL A 445 -11.87 21.60 -14.47
N VAL A 446 -12.82 21.34 -13.56
CA VAL A 446 -13.75 20.20 -13.66
C VAL A 446 -15.17 20.69 -13.92
N GLU A 447 -15.56 20.63 -15.18
CA GLU A 447 -16.92 20.91 -15.64
C GLU A 447 -17.74 19.62 -15.88
N ASP A 448 -17.06 18.53 -16.27
CA ASP A 448 -17.67 17.23 -16.60
C ASP A 448 -17.35 16.13 -15.56
N TYR A 449 -18.18 15.08 -15.55
CA TYR A 449 -17.94 13.89 -14.75
C TYR A 449 -16.78 13.05 -15.29
N LEU A 450 -15.84 12.68 -14.40
CA LEU A 450 -14.74 11.78 -14.71
C LEU A 450 -14.66 10.68 -13.64
N THR A 451 -14.50 9.42 -14.08
CA THR A 451 -14.24 8.31 -13.16
C THR A 451 -12.84 8.43 -12.55
N LEU A 452 -12.61 7.76 -11.42
CA LEU A 452 -11.29 7.71 -10.78
C LEU A 452 -10.20 7.17 -11.73
N GLU A 453 -10.53 6.19 -12.55
CA GLU A 453 -9.59 5.63 -13.54
C GLU A 453 -9.23 6.65 -14.62
N GLN A 454 -10.22 7.41 -15.10
CA GLN A 454 -10.00 8.50 -16.06
C GLN A 454 -9.17 9.64 -15.45
N LEU A 455 -9.44 10.03 -14.20
CA LEU A 455 -8.60 11.03 -13.49
C LEU A 455 -7.14 10.56 -13.35
N ARG A 456 -6.90 9.25 -13.23
CA ARG A 456 -5.56 8.67 -13.12
C ARG A 456 -4.90 8.42 -14.47
N ASP A 457 -5.62 8.57 -15.58
CA ASP A 457 -5.08 8.47 -16.93
C ASP A 457 -3.91 9.45 -17.13
N VAL A 458 -2.93 9.04 -17.92
CA VAL A 458 -1.70 9.77 -18.17
C VAL A 458 -1.99 11.15 -18.73
N LYS A 459 -3.01 11.28 -19.59
CA LYS A 459 -3.39 12.56 -20.21
C LYS A 459 -3.85 13.57 -19.15
N ILE A 460 -4.88 13.24 -18.38
CA ILE A 460 -5.45 14.12 -17.33
C ILE A 460 -4.41 14.40 -16.24
N ASN A 461 -3.60 13.39 -15.90
CA ASN A 461 -2.54 13.53 -14.92
C ASN A 461 -1.51 14.61 -15.31
N VAL A 462 -1.09 14.64 -16.58
CA VAL A 462 -0.11 15.61 -17.07
C VAL A 462 -0.71 17.00 -17.30
N THR A 463 -1.94 17.07 -17.82
CA THR A 463 -2.58 18.35 -18.20
C THR A 463 -3.23 19.07 -17.03
N VAL A 464 -3.74 18.33 -16.04
CA VAL A 464 -4.56 18.89 -14.94
C VAL A 464 -3.92 18.64 -13.58
N ILE A 465 -3.68 17.38 -13.21
CA ILE A 465 -3.34 17.05 -11.82
C ILE A 465 -1.94 17.55 -11.46
N ARG A 466 -0.94 17.32 -12.31
CA ARG A 466 0.45 17.72 -12.02
C ARG A 466 0.60 19.25 -11.91
N PRO A 467 0.06 20.08 -12.83
CA PRO A 467 0.11 21.54 -12.68
C PRO A 467 -0.52 22.05 -11.39
N LEU A 468 -1.68 21.50 -10.99
CA LEU A 468 -2.32 21.89 -9.72
C LEU A 468 -1.50 21.47 -8.50
N VAL A 469 -0.90 20.27 -8.51
CA VAL A 469 0.00 19.81 -7.45
C VAL A 469 1.25 20.70 -7.36
N ASP A 470 1.85 21.06 -8.50
CA ASP A 470 3.03 21.95 -8.53
C ASP A 470 2.66 23.35 -8.00
N LYS A 471 1.55 23.95 -8.46
CA LYS A 471 1.03 25.24 -7.99
C LYS A 471 0.84 25.27 -6.48
N PHE A 472 0.10 24.31 -5.92
CA PHE A 472 -0.20 24.31 -4.49
C PHE A 472 0.99 23.90 -3.62
N TYR A 473 1.91 23.08 -4.14
CA TYR A 473 3.12 22.71 -3.41
C TYR A 473 4.14 23.87 -3.32
N GLU A 474 4.28 24.66 -4.37
CA GLU A 474 5.21 25.81 -4.43
C GLU A 474 4.88 26.92 -3.42
N LEU A 475 3.64 26.96 -2.90
CA LEU A 475 3.26 27.87 -1.81
C LEU A 475 4.03 27.59 -0.50
N GLY A 476 4.53 26.37 -0.31
CA GLY A 476 5.26 25.98 0.90
C GLY A 476 4.43 26.04 2.19
N ASP A 477 3.10 25.97 2.07
CA ASP A 477 2.15 26.09 3.17
C ASP A 477 1.66 24.70 3.61
N GLU A 478 1.84 24.40 4.90
CA GLU A 478 1.47 23.13 5.53
C GLU A 478 -0.05 22.92 5.61
N SER A 479 -0.84 24.00 5.59
CA SER A 479 -2.31 23.98 5.67
C SER A 479 -2.99 23.58 4.35
N ILE A 480 -2.25 23.50 3.23
CA ILE A 480 -2.82 23.20 1.91
C ILE A 480 -3.53 21.85 1.87
N VAL A 481 -2.96 20.84 2.53
CA VAL A 481 -3.57 19.50 2.63
C VAL A 481 -4.90 19.58 3.38
N TYR A 482 -4.96 20.37 4.47
CA TYR A 482 -6.21 20.64 5.18
C TYR A 482 -7.23 21.36 4.28
N CYS A 483 -6.82 22.43 3.59
CA CYS A 483 -7.70 23.23 2.72
C CYS A 483 -8.29 22.41 1.56
N LEU A 484 -7.53 21.47 0.98
CA LEU A 484 -8.02 20.53 -0.04
C LEU A 484 -9.07 19.56 0.52
N LEU A 485 -8.86 19.04 1.73
CA LEU A 485 -9.80 18.12 2.38
C LEU A 485 -11.08 18.84 2.84
N VAL A 486 -10.97 20.11 3.26
CA VAL A 486 -12.11 20.99 3.55
C VAL A 486 -12.96 21.22 2.29
N ASN A 487 -12.33 21.54 1.16
CA ASN A 487 -13.03 21.67 -0.12
C ASN A 487 -13.67 20.35 -0.57
N ARG A 488 -13.00 19.22 -0.34
CA ARG A 488 -13.58 17.89 -0.58
C ARG A 488 -14.86 17.68 0.21
N ALA A 489 -14.87 18.03 1.51
CA ALA A 489 -16.06 17.94 2.36
C ALA A 489 -17.23 18.73 1.77
N GLN A 490 -16.95 19.95 1.32
CA GLN A 490 -17.94 20.85 0.74
C GLN A 490 -18.49 20.33 -0.61
N PHE A 491 -17.64 19.78 -1.48
CA PHE A 491 -18.11 19.20 -2.74
C PHE A 491 -18.99 17.96 -2.53
N LEU A 492 -18.68 17.12 -1.54
CA LEU A 492 -19.56 16.00 -1.16
C LEU A 492 -20.90 16.48 -0.59
N ASP A 493 -20.92 17.63 0.09
CA ASP A 493 -22.18 18.26 0.52
C ASP A 493 -23.05 18.63 -0.66
N GLU A 494 -22.45 19.32 -1.62
CA GLU A 494 -23.13 19.79 -2.80
C GLU A 494 -23.57 18.62 -3.68
N GLU A 495 -22.82 17.53 -3.74
CA GLU A 495 -23.25 16.26 -4.33
C GLU A 495 -24.53 15.76 -3.67
N SER A 496 -24.59 15.72 -2.34
CA SER A 496 -25.76 15.19 -1.62
C SER A 496 -27.03 16.04 -1.80
N ARG A 497 -26.87 17.37 -1.98
CA ARG A 497 -27.99 18.32 -2.10
C ARG A 497 -28.42 18.61 -3.54
N SER A 498 -27.50 18.58 -4.50
CA SER A 498 -27.76 19.01 -5.87
C SER A 498 -27.94 17.84 -6.83
N SER A 499 -29.19 17.48 -7.14
CA SER A 499 -29.50 16.39 -8.08
C SER A 499 -28.91 16.59 -9.49
N ASN A 500 -28.73 17.83 -9.95
CA ASN A 500 -28.30 18.13 -11.33
C ASN A 500 -26.78 18.06 -11.54
N ARG A 501 -25.97 18.09 -10.47
CA ARG A 501 -24.49 18.16 -10.54
C ARG A 501 -23.80 17.15 -9.64
N GLN A 502 -24.50 16.09 -9.21
CA GLN A 502 -23.98 15.08 -8.29
C GLN A 502 -22.64 14.52 -8.77
N ASN A 503 -22.62 14.04 -10.02
CA ASN A 503 -21.45 13.40 -10.62
C ASN A 503 -20.24 14.35 -10.75
N VAL A 504 -20.48 15.61 -11.12
CA VAL A 504 -19.40 16.63 -11.27
C VAL A 504 -18.81 16.97 -9.90
N ASN A 505 -19.65 17.17 -8.89
CA ASN A 505 -19.19 17.46 -7.53
C ASN A 505 -18.44 16.27 -6.91
N TRP A 506 -18.87 15.04 -7.19
CA TRP A 506 -18.11 13.84 -6.84
C TRP A 506 -16.72 13.82 -7.48
N THR A 507 -16.61 14.22 -8.76
CA THR A 507 -15.34 14.32 -9.48
C THR A 507 -14.43 15.38 -8.85
N ARG A 508 -14.98 16.55 -8.51
CA ARG A 508 -14.25 17.64 -7.81
C ARG A 508 -13.74 17.20 -6.45
N ALA A 509 -14.57 16.50 -5.67
CA ALA A 509 -14.17 15.92 -4.38
C ALA A 509 -13.03 14.90 -4.55
N THR A 510 -13.15 14.01 -5.55
CA THR A 510 -12.13 12.99 -5.85
C THR A 510 -10.81 13.64 -6.32
N LEU A 511 -10.87 14.72 -7.09
CA LEU A 511 -9.70 15.49 -7.51
C LEU A 511 -8.99 16.14 -6.31
N CYS A 512 -9.73 16.74 -5.37
CA CYS A 512 -9.17 17.26 -4.12
C CYS A 512 -8.35 16.19 -3.37
N GLU A 513 -8.91 14.98 -3.25
CA GLU A 513 -8.26 13.86 -2.58
C GLU A 513 -6.96 13.42 -3.28
N LEU A 514 -6.99 13.33 -4.61
CA LEU A 514 -5.81 12.95 -5.40
C LEU A 514 -4.69 13.99 -5.30
N ILE A 515 -5.03 15.28 -5.35
CA ILE A 515 -4.06 16.38 -5.22
C ILE A 515 -3.47 16.37 -3.81
N ALA A 516 -4.31 16.29 -2.76
CA ALA A 516 -3.86 16.23 -1.37
C ALA A 516 -2.92 15.04 -1.12
N THR A 517 -3.25 13.87 -1.69
CA THR A 517 -2.41 12.66 -1.58
C THR A 517 -1.04 12.87 -2.22
N ARG A 518 -0.97 13.54 -3.37
CA ARG A 518 0.31 13.81 -4.06
C ARG A 518 1.15 14.87 -3.37
N ILE A 519 0.51 15.93 -2.86
CA ILE A 519 1.18 16.98 -2.09
C ILE A 519 1.78 16.39 -0.81
N LEU A 520 0.99 15.65 -0.02
CA LEU A 520 1.48 14.97 1.19
C LEU A 520 2.64 14.02 0.87
N ARG A 521 2.51 13.23 -0.21
CA ARG A 521 3.59 12.35 -0.67
C ARG A 521 4.85 13.14 -1.01
N ARG A 522 4.73 14.28 -1.71
CA ARG A 522 5.86 15.13 -2.08
C ARG A 522 6.53 15.75 -0.86
N PHE A 523 5.77 16.23 0.13
CA PHE A 523 6.33 16.67 1.41
C PHE A 523 7.14 15.55 2.09
N GLY A 524 6.64 14.32 2.04
CA GLY A 524 7.34 13.15 2.58
C GLY A 524 8.61 12.79 1.79
N GLU A 525 8.59 12.85 0.46
CA GLU A 525 9.75 12.56 -0.40
C GLU A 525 10.83 13.66 -0.29
N ASP A 526 10.43 14.93 -0.17
CA ASP A 526 11.36 16.07 -0.08
C ASP A 526 12.02 16.19 1.31
N HIS A 527 11.39 15.63 2.35
CA HIS A 527 11.91 15.61 3.73
C HIS A 527 12.21 14.19 4.22
N ASP A 528 12.65 13.29 3.33
CA ASP A 528 12.95 11.89 3.67
C ASP A 528 14.27 11.80 4.46
N GLY A 529 14.18 12.13 5.76
CA GLY A 529 15.26 12.08 6.73
C GLY A 529 14.73 12.03 8.17
N GLY A 530 14.83 10.86 8.79
CA GLY A 530 14.73 10.69 10.25
C GLY A 530 13.47 11.24 10.94
N ALA A 531 13.69 11.72 12.17
CA ALA A 531 12.67 12.27 13.07
C ALA A 531 12.03 13.56 12.53
N GLU A 532 12.79 14.43 11.86
CA GLU A 532 12.31 15.74 11.39
C GLU A 532 11.25 15.62 10.29
N GLY A 533 11.43 14.72 9.32
CA GLY A 533 10.42 14.48 8.28
C GLY A 533 9.11 13.91 8.84
N LEU A 534 9.19 12.99 9.81
CA LEU A 534 8.00 12.47 10.50
C LEU A 534 7.29 13.57 11.30
N LEU A 535 8.05 14.45 11.94
CA LEU A 535 7.52 15.58 12.69
C LEU A 535 6.81 16.58 11.77
N LEU A 536 7.36 16.92 10.60
CA LEU A 536 6.70 17.78 9.61
C LEU A 536 5.38 17.17 9.12
N LEU A 537 5.40 15.89 8.75
CA LEU A 537 4.18 15.18 8.32
C LEU A 537 3.13 15.12 9.44
N ALA A 538 3.56 15.00 10.70
CA ALA A 538 2.67 15.08 11.85
C ALA A 538 2.08 16.49 12.03
N HIS A 539 2.84 17.56 11.80
CA HIS A 539 2.30 18.93 11.80
C HIS A 539 1.24 19.09 10.69
N ILE A 540 1.52 18.67 9.46
CA ILE A 540 0.55 18.76 8.34
C ILE A 540 -0.77 18.02 8.65
N LEU A 541 -0.68 16.82 9.27
CA LEU A 541 -1.85 15.95 9.47
C LEU A 541 -2.60 16.18 10.79
N VAL A 542 -1.87 16.55 11.85
CA VAL A 542 -2.37 16.55 13.24
C VAL A 542 -2.50 17.97 13.80
N ALA A 543 -1.81 18.97 13.22
CA ALA A 543 -2.03 20.35 13.64
C ALA A 543 -3.49 20.74 13.45
N GLY A 544 -4.03 21.39 14.48
CA GLY A 544 -5.38 21.91 14.45
C GLY A 544 -5.41 23.23 13.68
N PHE A 545 -6.10 23.25 12.55
CA PHE A 545 -6.33 24.46 11.76
C PHE A 545 -7.75 24.98 11.99
N GLU A 546 -7.92 26.30 12.00
CA GLU A 546 -9.23 26.94 12.04
C GLU A 546 -9.62 27.36 10.61
N PRO A 547 -10.84 27.07 10.16
CA PRO A 547 -11.20 27.38 8.78
C PRO A 547 -11.33 28.89 8.51
N PHE A 548 -11.58 29.72 9.54
CA PHE A 548 -11.54 31.20 9.46
C PHE A 548 -10.17 31.83 9.80
N GLN A 549 -9.10 31.04 9.89
CA GLN A 549 -7.78 31.57 10.23
C GLN A 549 -7.29 32.56 9.15
N HIS A 550 -6.90 33.77 9.58
CA HIS A 550 -6.61 34.95 8.73
C HIS A 550 -7.75 35.42 7.83
N ALA A 551 -9.01 35.15 8.21
CA ALA A 551 -10.12 35.87 7.60
C ALA A 551 -10.05 37.37 7.96
N PRO A 552 -10.44 38.28 7.05
CA PRO A 552 -10.61 39.70 7.37
C PRO A 552 -11.51 39.90 8.59
N THR A 553 -11.23 40.92 9.42
CA THR A 553 -11.89 41.11 10.72
C THR A 553 -13.41 41.19 10.61
N HIS A 554 -13.94 41.84 9.56
CA HIS A 554 -15.37 41.93 9.30
C HIS A 554 -16.03 40.58 8.98
N VAL A 555 -15.32 39.68 8.27
CA VAL A 555 -15.80 38.31 7.98
C VAL A 555 -15.83 37.48 9.25
N ARG A 556 -14.82 37.63 10.12
CA ARG A 556 -14.75 36.92 11.40
C ARG A 556 -15.87 37.35 12.34
N GLU A 557 -16.13 38.66 12.44
CA GLU A 557 -17.25 39.21 13.22
C GLU A 557 -18.60 38.69 12.71
N GLU A 558 -18.84 38.69 11.40
CA GLU A 558 -20.07 38.14 10.81
C GLU A 558 -20.22 36.62 11.02
N ALA A 559 -19.11 35.88 10.98
CA ALA A 559 -19.08 34.45 11.25
C ALA A 559 -19.33 34.12 12.72
N GLU A 560 -18.76 34.91 13.65
CA GLU A 560 -19.04 34.81 15.08
C GLU A 560 -20.51 35.08 15.40
N ASP A 561 -21.16 36.03 14.72
CA ASP A 561 -22.59 36.30 14.89
C ASP A 561 -23.48 35.15 14.39
N LYS A 562 -23.14 34.56 13.23
CA LYS A 562 -23.92 33.45 12.63
C LYS A 562 -23.67 32.11 13.32
N ALA A 563 -22.48 31.91 13.88
CA ALA A 563 -22.05 30.62 14.39
C ALA A 563 -21.07 30.75 15.58
N TRP A 564 -21.50 31.48 16.63
CA TRP A 564 -20.71 31.84 17.82
C TRP A 564 -20.01 30.68 18.55
N TRP A 565 -20.55 29.47 18.49
CA TRP A 565 -19.98 28.26 19.09
C TRP A 565 -18.95 27.55 18.19
N SER A 566 -18.70 28.08 16.98
CA SER A 566 -18.03 27.38 15.88
C SER A 566 -16.72 27.99 15.39
N THR A 567 -16.50 29.29 15.60
CA THR A 567 -15.36 30.03 15.00
C THR A 567 -14.00 29.61 15.55
N HIS A 568 -13.91 29.17 16.81
CA HIS A 568 -12.64 28.88 17.50
C HIS A 568 -12.29 27.39 17.62
N ARG A 569 -12.91 26.53 16.81
CA ARG A 569 -12.67 25.09 16.87
C ARG A 569 -11.62 24.65 15.86
N THR A 570 -10.44 24.27 16.33
CA THR A 570 -9.39 23.69 15.50
C THR A 570 -9.73 22.26 15.08
N LEU A 571 -9.54 21.92 13.81
CA LEU A 571 -9.74 20.56 13.26
C LEU A 571 -8.48 20.08 12.54
N PRO A 572 -7.92 18.91 12.89
CA PRO A 572 -6.80 18.32 12.16
C PRO A 572 -7.17 17.84 10.76
N ALA A 573 -6.25 17.95 9.81
CA ALA A 573 -6.44 17.44 8.44
C ALA A 573 -6.77 15.93 8.42
N LEU A 574 -6.16 15.15 9.30
CA LEU A 574 -6.43 13.72 9.43
C LEU A 574 -7.88 13.44 9.85
N GLU A 575 -8.48 14.29 10.68
CA GLU A 575 -9.90 14.16 11.04
C GLU A 575 -10.81 14.51 9.88
N VAL A 576 -10.49 15.57 9.11
CA VAL A 576 -11.26 15.92 7.90
C VAL A 576 -11.18 14.82 6.85
N ALA A 577 -10.02 14.19 6.67
CA ALA A 577 -9.86 13.03 5.77
C ALA A 577 -10.74 11.85 6.20
N ILE A 578 -10.85 11.59 7.51
CA ILE A 578 -11.71 10.54 8.05
C ILE A 578 -13.18 10.88 7.88
N LEU A 579 -13.58 12.10 8.25
CA LEU A 579 -14.96 12.59 8.16
C LEU A 579 -15.51 12.49 6.74
N THR A 580 -14.64 12.73 5.76
CA THR A 580 -15.02 12.72 4.36
C THR A 580 -14.82 11.34 3.70
N GLU A 581 -14.34 10.33 4.42
CA GLU A 581 -14.00 9.01 3.88
C GLU A 581 -12.94 9.02 2.76
N SER A 582 -11.87 9.80 2.91
CA SER A 582 -10.75 9.85 1.95
C SER A 582 -9.87 8.61 2.00
N ARG A 583 -10.38 7.47 1.49
CA ARG A 583 -9.71 6.17 1.53
C ARG A 583 -8.35 6.17 0.81
N HIS A 584 -8.23 6.82 -0.34
CA HIS A 584 -6.97 6.87 -1.09
C HIS A 584 -5.92 7.69 -0.36
N PHE A 585 -6.32 8.83 0.20
CA PHE A 585 -5.44 9.66 1.02
C PHE A 585 -4.95 8.92 2.26
N LEU A 586 -5.87 8.32 3.03
CA LEU A 586 -5.55 7.60 4.26
C LEU A 586 -4.76 6.31 4.01
N SER A 587 -4.96 5.65 2.86
CA SER A 587 -4.17 4.47 2.45
C SER A 587 -2.77 4.80 1.92
N SER A 588 -2.43 6.08 1.74
CA SER A 588 -1.10 6.48 1.27
C SER A 588 -0.01 6.13 2.27
N THR A 589 1.17 5.74 1.77
CA THR A 589 2.30 5.34 2.61
C THR A 589 2.74 6.46 3.56
N THR A 590 2.76 7.70 3.09
CA THR A 590 3.12 8.87 3.91
C THR A 590 2.11 9.15 5.02
N CYS A 591 0.81 9.04 4.75
CA CYS A 591 -0.21 9.15 5.80
C CYS A 591 -0.10 8.00 6.80
N GLN A 592 0.11 6.77 6.32
CA GLN A 592 0.24 5.59 7.19
C GLN A 592 1.48 5.65 8.08
N ARG A 593 2.58 6.29 7.65
CA ARG A 593 3.75 6.56 8.51
C ARG A 593 3.38 7.37 9.74
N VAL A 594 2.59 8.44 9.57
CA VAL A 594 2.13 9.28 10.70
C VAL A 594 1.12 8.55 11.56
N VAL A 595 0.14 7.88 10.96
CA VAL A 595 -0.86 7.08 11.69
C VAL A 595 -0.18 5.99 12.53
N ALA A 596 0.80 5.28 11.98
CA ALA A 596 1.57 4.28 12.71
C ALA A 596 2.37 4.91 13.86
N ALA A 597 3.02 6.05 13.60
CA ALA A 597 3.76 6.77 14.64
C ALA A 597 2.84 7.27 15.77
N ILE A 598 1.59 7.65 15.49
CA ILE A 598 0.60 7.98 16.52
C ILE A 598 0.18 6.72 17.29
N TYR A 599 -0.13 5.62 16.59
CA TYR A 599 -0.55 4.35 17.21
C TYR A 599 0.49 3.82 18.19
N GLU A 600 1.77 3.88 17.80
CA GLU A 600 2.92 3.47 18.61
C GLU A 600 3.26 4.47 19.74
N GLY A 601 2.71 5.69 19.66
CA GLY A 601 2.99 6.80 20.57
C GLY A 601 4.37 7.44 20.34
N ARG A 602 4.93 7.40 19.13
CA ARG A 602 6.11 8.21 18.76
C ARG A 602 5.75 9.68 18.61
N VAL A 603 4.56 9.99 18.13
CA VAL A 603 4.05 11.37 18.02
C VAL A 603 3.20 11.67 19.25
N ILE A 604 3.57 12.71 19.99
CA ILE A 604 2.80 13.25 21.10
C ILE A 604 2.10 14.50 20.62
N TYR A 605 0.79 14.57 20.84
CA TYR A 605 -0.01 15.77 20.65
C TYR A 605 -1.19 15.74 21.62
N THR A 606 -1.81 16.89 21.86
CA THR A 606 -3.06 16.96 22.62
C THR A 606 -4.25 16.91 21.66
N PRO A 607 -5.08 15.85 21.68
CA PRO A 607 -6.25 15.77 20.83
C PRO A 607 -7.35 16.72 21.29
N SER A 608 -8.17 17.19 20.36
CA SER A 608 -9.41 17.90 20.67
C SER A 608 -10.52 16.89 21.00
N THR A 609 -10.89 16.77 22.28
CA THR A 609 -12.05 15.99 22.73
C THR A 609 -13.28 16.89 22.87
N SER A 610 -14.47 16.32 22.68
CA SER A 610 -15.73 17.08 22.81
C SER A 610 -16.32 16.99 24.21
N TRP A 611 -16.12 15.86 24.90
CA TRP A 611 -16.72 15.55 26.21
C TRP A 611 -15.81 14.55 26.96
N ASP A 612 -15.51 14.84 28.22
CA ASP A 612 -14.76 13.97 29.14
C ASP A 612 -15.43 13.95 30.53
N ILE A 613 -15.55 12.78 31.16
CA ILE A 613 -16.03 12.56 32.53
C ILE A 613 -15.02 13.17 33.52
N ILE A 614 -13.72 13.00 33.27
CA ILE A 614 -12.64 13.64 34.05
C ILE A 614 -11.84 14.56 33.11
N PRO A 615 -12.09 15.89 33.10
CA PRO A 615 -11.34 16.81 32.23
C PRO A 615 -9.93 17.03 32.79
N ASP A 616 -8.90 16.53 32.09
CA ASP A 616 -7.48 16.71 32.47
C ASP A 616 -6.69 17.57 31.46
N HIS A 617 -7.36 18.44 30.70
CA HIS A 617 -6.75 19.28 29.65
C HIS A 617 -6.08 20.55 30.17
N TYR A 618 -5.61 20.56 31.43
CA TYR A 618 -5.01 21.75 32.04
C TYR A 618 -3.73 22.24 31.32
N LYS A 619 -3.01 21.35 30.63
CA LYS A 619 -1.81 21.66 29.83
C LYS A 619 -1.90 21.05 28.42
N LEU A 620 -1.81 21.89 27.40
CA LEU A 620 -1.63 21.46 26.01
C LEU A 620 -0.15 21.18 25.72
N LYS A 621 0.15 20.03 25.10
CA LYS A 621 1.50 19.70 24.65
C LYS A 621 1.64 20.02 23.15
N PRO A 622 2.78 20.59 22.73
CA PRO A 622 3.05 20.78 21.31
C PRO A 622 3.18 19.42 20.62
N ILE A 623 3.01 19.42 19.30
CA ILE A 623 3.30 18.26 18.47
C ILE A 623 4.81 18.01 18.55
N SER A 624 5.19 16.88 19.13
CA SER A 624 6.60 16.53 19.31
C SER A 624 6.81 15.03 19.17
N LEU A 625 8.07 14.63 18.97
CA LEU A 625 8.44 13.22 18.99
C LEU A 625 8.81 12.78 20.40
N TYR A 626 8.40 11.57 20.74
CA TYR A 626 8.68 10.92 22.01
C TYR A 626 10.00 10.18 21.97
N ASP A 627 10.93 10.54 22.85
CA ASP A 627 12.13 9.77 23.13
C ASP A 627 12.00 8.98 24.45
N PRO A 628 12.04 7.62 24.41
CA PRO A 628 12.01 6.78 25.62
C PRO A 628 13.19 7.03 26.58
N ARG A 629 14.34 7.48 26.10
CA ARG A 629 15.57 7.65 26.90
C ARG A 629 15.54 8.94 27.70
N GLU A 630 14.99 10.01 27.14
CA GLU A 630 14.89 11.32 27.79
C GLU A 630 13.64 11.47 28.66
N SER A 631 12.59 10.72 28.35
CA SER A 631 11.32 10.81 29.08
C SER A 631 11.39 10.21 30.49
N PRO A 632 10.59 10.73 31.45
CA PRO A 632 10.55 10.22 32.82
C PRO A 632 10.00 8.79 32.89
N LEU A 633 10.54 7.97 33.79
CA LEU A 633 10.14 6.57 33.98
C LEU A 633 8.63 6.39 34.28
N LEU A 634 8.01 7.34 34.97
CA LEU A 634 6.58 7.31 35.34
C LEU A 634 5.75 8.23 34.45
N ASN A 635 5.90 8.07 33.13
CA ASN A 635 5.15 8.85 32.15
C ASN A 635 3.72 8.30 31.97
N GLN A 636 2.74 8.89 32.67
CA GLN A 636 1.35 8.44 32.65
C GLN A 636 0.69 8.47 31.25
N TYR A 637 1.15 9.35 30.35
CA TYR A 637 0.59 9.47 29.01
C TYR A 637 0.75 8.20 28.17
N ARG A 638 1.71 7.33 28.53
CA ARG A 638 1.92 6.04 27.85
C ARG A 638 0.75 5.07 28.01
N LEU A 639 -0.10 5.26 29.02
CA LEU A 639 -1.32 4.47 29.23
C LEU A 639 -2.44 4.83 28.23
N ILE A 640 -2.41 6.06 27.70
CA ILE A 640 -3.40 6.57 26.74
C ILE A 640 -3.00 6.23 25.30
N VAL A 641 -1.74 5.84 25.07
CA VAL A 641 -1.24 5.45 23.74
C VAL A 641 -2.06 4.28 23.19
N PRO A 642 -2.62 4.37 21.97
CA PRO A 642 -3.54 3.37 21.42
C PRO A 642 -3.01 1.93 21.45
N ARG A 643 -1.73 1.73 21.09
CA ARG A 643 -1.08 0.41 21.16
C ARG A 643 -1.08 -0.17 22.58
N THR A 644 -0.64 0.61 23.55
CA THR A 644 -0.59 0.18 24.96
C THR A 644 -1.99 -0.10 25.47
N ARG A 645 -2.94 0.80 25.16
CA ARG A 645 -4.35 0.64 25.51
C ARG A 645 -4.94 -0.67 24.99
N ASN A 646 -4.71 -1.02 23.71
CA ASN A 646 -5.19 -2.27 23.15
C ASN A 646 -4.64 -3.50 23.90
N TYR A 647 -3.36 -3.49 24.29
CA TYR A 647 -2.80 -4.56 25.12
C TYR A 647 -3.43 -4.62 26.51
N LEU A 648 -3.65 -3.46 27.12
CA LEU A 648 -4.31 -3.38 28.43
C LEU A 648 -5.74 -3.88 28.38
N GLU A 649 -6.54 -3.48 27.39
CA GLU A 649 -7.90 -3.97 27.19
C GLU A 649 -7.94 -5.51 27.01
N ALA A 650 -6.98 -6.07 26.26
CA ALA A 650 -6.85 -7.52 26.11
C ALA A 650 -6.54 -8.20 27.45
N ILE A 651 -5.57 -7.69 28.21
CA ILE A 651 -5.23 -8.20 29.55
C ILE A 651 -6.43 -8.10 30.49
N GLN A 652 -7.12 -6.95 30.49
CA GLN A 652 -8.27 -6.72 31.33
C GLN A 652 -9.39 -7.74 31.06
N PHE A 653 -9.66 -8.01 29.78
CA PHE A 653 -10.64 -9.01 29.38
C PHE A 653 -10.20 -10.43 29.75
N THR A 654 -8.92 -10.77 29.59
CA THR A 654 -8.39 -12.08 30.02
C THR A 654 -8.56 -12.28 31.53
N ILE A 655 -8.33 -11.23 32.34
CA ILE A 655 -8.58 -11.27 33.79
C ILE A 655 -10.08 -11.46 34.07
N LEU A 656 -10.97 -10.74 33.40
CA LEU A 656 -12.42 -10.90 33.52
C LEU A 656 -12.85 -12.34 33.24
N LEU A 657 -12.36 -12.91 32.13
CA LEU A 657 -12.65 -14.28 31.71
C LEU A 657 -12.13 -15.31 32.71
N GLY A 658 -10.91 -15.11 33.23
CA GLY A 658 -10.30 -15.96 34.26
C GLY A 658 -11.08 -15.94 35.57
N LEU A 659 -11.51 -14.76 36.03
CA LEU A 659 -12.37 -14.59 37.21
C LEU A 659 -13.74 -15.24 37.01
N TYR A 660 -14.38 -15.01 35.86
CA TYR A 660 -15.63 -15.64 35.49
C TYR A 660 -15.53 -17.18 35.52
N ALA A 661 -14.52 -17.76 34.87
CA ALA A 661 -14.31 -19.20 34.84
C ALA A 661 -14.06 -19.77 36.25
N SER A 662 -13.32 -19.02 37.08
CA SER A 662 -13.04 -19.41 38.46
C SER A 662 -14.29 -19.39 39.34
N VAL A 663 -15.16 -18.37 39.21
CA VAL A 663 -16.47 -18.33 39.90
C VAL A 663 -17.37 -19.47 39.42
N MET A 664 -17.37 -19.76 38.12
CA MET A 664 -18.22 -20.81 37.55
C MET A 664 -17.77 -22.23 37.87
N THR A 665 -16.51 -22.43 38.25
CA THR A 665 -15.99 -23.72 38.74
C THR A 665 -16.14 -23.86 40.25
N MET A 666 -16.11 -22.77 41.01
CA MET A 666 -16.21 -22.75 42.48
C MET A 666 -17.57 -22.27 43.00
N ARG A 667 -18.68 -22.59 42.30
CA ARG A 667 -20.02 -22.10 42.65
C ARG A 667 -20.44 -22.50 44.06
N ARG A 668 -20.83 -21.51 44.88
CA ARG A 668 -21.37 -21.71 46.23
C ARG A 668 -22.66 -20.91 46.40
N ASN A 669 -23.73 -21.60 46.82
CA ASN A 669 -25.05 -20.98 46.88
C ASN A 669 -25.24 -20.12 48.14
N GLY A 670 -24.68 -20.50 49.29
CA GLY A 670 -25.01 -19.86 50.57
C GLY A 670 -24.28 -18.56 50.93
N GLU A 671 -23.09 -18.31 50.37
CA GLU A 671 -22.22 -17.18 50.76
C GLU A 671 -21.57 -16.56 49.51
N ILE A 672 -21.11 -15.30 49.60
CA ILE A 672 -20.25 -14.70 48.59
C ILE A 672 -18.79 -15.06 48.94
N PRO A 673 -18.14 -16.03 48.27
CA PRO A 673 -16.72 -16.27 48.44
C PRO A 673 -15.92 -15.04 47.96
N LEU A 674 -14.71 -14.86 48.51
CA LEU A 674 -13.82 -13.76 48.13
C LEU A 674 -13.63 -13.63 46.61
N LEU A 675 -13.56 -14.77 45.92
CA LEU A 675 -13.42 -14.83 44.48
C LEU A 675 -14.66 -14.32 43.72
N GLU A 676 -15.87 -14.58 44.22
CA GLU A 676 -17.11 -14.03 43.67
C GLU A 676 -17.17 -12.52 43.90
N ALA A 677 -16.81 -12.05 45.10
CA ALA A 677 -16.72 -10.61 45.38
C ALA A 677 -15.69 -9.92 44.47
N ALA A 678 -14.52 -10.54 44.26
CA ALA A 678 -13.49 -10.02 43.36
C ALA A 678 -13.99 -9.96 41.91
N PHE A 679 -14.67 -11.00 41.42
CA PHE A 679 -15.32 -11.00 40.12
C PHE A 679 -16.39 -9.90 40.00
N SER A 680 -17.29 -9.75 40.98
CA SER A 680 -18.35 -8.74 40.93
C SER A 680 -17.78 -7.32 40.89
N ILE A 681 -16.77 -7.02 41.71
CA ILE A 681 -16.12 -5.70 41.72
C ILE A 681 -15.39 -5.45 40.39
N TYR A 682 -14.66 -6.46 39.90
CA TYR A 682 -13.91 -6.34 38.65
C TYR A 682 -14.83 -6.20 37.43
N ALA A 683 -15.88 -7.01 37.34
CA ALA A 683 -16.88 -6.96 36.28
C ALA A 683 -17.67 -5.65 36.29
N PHE A 684 -17.94 -5.08 37.47
CA PHE A 684 -18.54 -3.75 37.57
C PHE A 684 -17.59 -2.66 37.07
N GLY A 685 -16.29 -2.72 37.43
CA GLY A 685 -15.26 -1.82 36.90
C GLY A 685 -15.11 -1.95 35.38
N TRP A 686 -15.08 -3.16 34.85
CA TRP A 686 -15.02 -3.40 33.41
C TRP A 686 -16.28 -2.89 32.68
N SER A 687 -17.47 -3.09 33.27
CA SER A 687 -18.73 -2.57 32.72
C SER A 687 -18.75 -1.04 32.69
N LEU A 688 -18.20 -0.38 33.71
CA LEU A 688 -18.04 1.08 33.75
C LEU A 688 -17.09 1.57 32.64
N ASP A 689 -16.02 0.84 32.36
CA ASP A 689 -15.07 1.17 31.29
C ASP A 689 -15.72 1.09 29.90
N GLN A 690 -16.51 0.05 29.66
CA GLN A 690 -17.32 -0.07 28.44
C GLN A 690 -18.37 1.05 28.35
N PHE A 691 -19.01 1.40 29.46
CA PHE A 691 -19.97 2.51 29.50
C PHE A 691 -19.32 3.88 29.23
N ALA A 692 -18.13 4.13 29.80
CA ALA A 692 -17.35 5.33 29.52
C ALA A 692 -16.97 5.42 28.04
N THR A 693 -16.60 4.29 27.42
CA THR A 693 -16.33 4.19 25.98
C THR A 693 -17.55 4.56 25.13
N ILE A 694 -18.74 4.09 25.52
CA ILE A 694 -20.00 4.44 24.86
C ILE A 694 -20.30 5.94 24.98
N LEU A 695 -20.05 6.54 26.15
CA LEU A 695 -20.28 7.97 26.38
C LEU A 695 -19.29 8.86 25.60
N ALA A 696 -18.01 8.51 25.59
CA ALA A 696 -16.95 9.31 24.95
C ALA A 696 -17.08 9.33 23.42
N HIS A 697 -17.35 8.18 22.81
CA HIS A 697 -17.37 8.05 21.35
C HIS A 697 -18.80 8.08 20.77
N GLY A 698 -19.80 7.80 21.60
CA GLY A 698 -21.21 7.71 21.22
C GLY A 698 -21.64 6.28 20.85
N TRP A 699 -22.92 5.97 21.12
CA TRP A 699 -23.54 4.65 20.87
C TRP A 699 -23.31 4.12 19.45
N ASN A 700 -23.40 5.00 18.45
CA ASN A 700 -23.30 4.56 17.08
C ASN A 700 -21.84 4.18 16.70
N VAL A 701 -20.78 4.71 17.34
CA VAL A 701 -19.38 4.26 17.12
C VAL A 701 -19.20 2.89 17.78
N TYR A 702 -19.65 2.81 19.04
CA TYR A 702 -19.44 1.61 19.84
C TYR A 702 -20.11 0.39 19.20
N THR A 703 -21.37 0.50 18.77
CA THR A 703 -22.09 -0.59 18.08
C THR A 703 -21.51 -0.95 16.70
N GLN A 704 -20.64 -0.11 16.13
CA GLN A 704 -19.88 -0.52 14.96
C GLN A 704 -18.79 -1.51 15.30
N ASN A 705 -18.36 -1.70 16.54
CA ASN A 705 -17.50 -2.84 16.80
C ASN A 705 -18.35 -4.12 16.73
N LEU A 706 -17.94 -5.10 15.91
CA LEU A 706 -18.72 -6.32 15.69
C LEU A 706 -18.99 -7.07 16.98
N TRP A 707 -18.18 -6.84 18.01
CA TRP A 707 -18.22 -7.56 19.28
C TRP A 707 -18.81 -6.70 20.40
N SER A 708 -19.05 -5.42 20.17
CA SER A 708 -19.65 -4.55 21.19
C SER A 708 -21.06 -4.99 21.58
N PHE A 709 -21.77 -5.71 20.70
CA PHE A 709 -23.04 -6.34 21.09
C PHE A 709 -22.83 -7.47 22.11
N LEU A 710 -21.74 -8.23 22.02
CA LEU A 710 -21.39 -9.27 23.00
C LEU A 710 -21.05 -8.61 24.34
N ASP A 711 -20.27 -7.53 24.32
CA ASP A 711 -19.92 -6.77 25.52
C ASP A 711 -21.17 -6.18 26.21
N VAL A 712 -22.09 -5.57 25.44
CA VAL A 712 -23.39 -5.07 25.95
C VAL A 712 -24.26 -6.20 26.47
N THR A 713 -24.31 -7.34 25.78
CA THR A 713 -25.08 -8.52 26.21
C THR A 713 -24.52 -9.04 27.55
N PHE A 714 -23.19 -9.09 27.70
CA PHE A 714 -22.56 -9.46 28.95
C PHE A 714 -22.89 -8.47 30.07
N ILE A 715 -22.83 -7.16 29.82
CA ILE A 715 -23.21 -6.13 30.81
C ILE A 715 -24.67 -6.34 31.26
N PHE A 716 -25.57 -6.59 30.31
CA PHE A 716 -26.98 -6.86 30.62
C PHE A 716 -27.15 -8.12 31.49
N LEU A 717 -26.51 -9.23 31.13
CA LEU A 717 -26.52 -10.47 31.91
C LEU A 717 -25.91 -10.26 33.31
N PHE A 718 -24.82 -9.50 33.41
CA PHE A 718 -24.15 -9.20 34.66
C PHE A 718 -25.03 -8.36 35.60
N VAL A 719 -25.78 -7.38 35.07
CA VAL A 719 -26.73 -6.58 35.85
C VAL A 719 -27.88 -7.45 36.40
N ILE A 720 -28.41 -8.37 35.59
CA ILE A 720 -29.47 -9.30 36.03
C ILE A 720 -28.91 -10.25 37.11
N TYR A 721 -27.76 -10.85 36.86
CA TYR A 721 -27.06 -11.70 37.84
C TYR A 721 -26.85 -10.95 39.16
N SER A 722 -26.29 -9.74 39.11
CA SER A 722 -26.01 -8.94 40.30
C SER A 722 -27.29 -8.59 41.07
N SER A 723 -28.36 -8.26 40.36
CA SER A 723 -29.66 -7.93 40.96
C SER A 723 -30.29 -9.13 41.65
N LEU A 724 -30.32 -10.30 40.99
CA LEU A 724 -30.83 -11.55 41.54
C LEU A 724 -29.98 -12.03 42.72
N ARG A 725 -28.65 -11.90 42.63
CA ARG A 725 -27.73 -12.30 43.69
C ARG A 725 -27.90 -11.44 44.94
N ILE A 726 -27.99 -10.12 44.79
CA ILE A 726 -28.28 -9.20 45.92
C ILE A 726 -29.66 -9.50 46.52
N HIS A 727 -30.67 -9.77 45.69
CA HIS A 727 -32.02 -10.09 46.16
C HIS A 727 -32.07 -11.43 46.92
N GLY A 728 -31.43 -12.47 46.41
CA GLY A 728 -31.33 -13.78 47.05
C GLY A 728 -30.62 -13.71 48.41
N LEU A 729 -29.55 -12.91 48.50
CA LEU A 729 -28.83 -12.70 49.76
C LEU A 729 -29.64 -11.90 50.78
N ARG A 730 -30.42 -10.89 50.34
CA ARG A 730 -31.27 -10.11 51.25
C ARG A 730 -32.47 -10.90 51.77
N THR A 731 -33.02 -11.80 50.96
CA THR A 731 -34.21 -12.60 51.29
C THR A 731 -33.88 -13.94 51.95
N GLY A 732 -32.63 -14.41 51.82
CA GLY A 732 -32.19 -15.72 52.32
C GLY A 732 -32.79 -16.90 51.56
N LEU A 733 -33.47 -16.66 50.43
CA LEU A 733 -34.10 -17.70 49.61
C LEU A 733 -33.08 -18.33 48.64
N PRO A 734 -33.01 -19.66 48.53
CA PRO A 734 -32.06 -20.33 47.62
C PRO A 734 -32.43 -20.14 46.13
N GLY A 735 -33.73 -20.03 45.80
CA GLY A 735 -34.20 -19.94 44.42
C GLY A 735 -33.61 -18.76 43.62
N PRO A 736 -33.72 -17.50 44.08
CA PRO A 736 -33.14 -16.35 43.37
C PRO A 736 -31.62 -16.43 43.19
N THR A 737 -30.94 -17.08 44.13
CA THR A 737 -29.49 -17.31 44.07
C THR A 737 -29.10 -18.31 42.99
N GLU A 738 -29.80 -19.45 42.92
CA GLU A 738 -29.56 -20.47 41.89
C GLU A 738 -29.85 -19.89 40.49
N GLN A 739 -30.98 -19.18 40.37
CA GLN A 739 -31.35 -18.50 39.14
C GLN A 739 -30.31 -17.44 38.71
N ALA A 740 -29.64 -16.78 39.66
CA ALA A 740 -28.54 -15.86 39.34
C ALA A 740 -27.39 -16.59 38.63
N PHE A 741 -26.97 -17.76 39.11
CA PHE A 741 -25.92 -18.56 38.47
C PHE A 741 -26.36 -19.15 37.13
N ASP A 742 -27.64 -19.47 36.95
CA ASP A 742 -28.20 -19.90 35.67
C ASP A 742 -28.13 -18.76 34.64
N VAL A 743 -28.48 -17.54 35.03
CA VAL A 743 -28.31 -16.35 34.18
C VAL A 743 -26.84 -16.12 33.86
N LEU A 744 -25.94 -16.27 34.84
CA LEU A 744 -24.51 -16.12 34.62
C LEU A 744 -23.94 -17.19 33.68
N ALA A 745 -24.52 -18.39 33.63
CA ALA A 745 -24.14 -19.44 32.68
C ALA A 745 -24.41 -19.05 31.22
N LEU A 746 -25.43 -18.22 30.97
CA LEU A 746 -25.71 -17.65 29.64
C LEU A 746 -24.63 -16.66 29.17
N ALA A 747 -23.68 -16.28 30.03
CA ALA A 747 -22.53 -15.47 29.62
C ALA A 747 -21.47 -16.29 28.86
N ALA A 748 -21.42 -17.63 28.96
CA ALA A 748 -20.38 -18.43 28.32
C ALA A 748 -20.40 -18.31 26.77
N PRO A 749 -21.57 -18.42 26.09
CA PRO A 749 -21.66 -18.22 24.64
C PRO A 749 -21.36 -16.79 24.20
N VAL A 750 -21.27 -15.84 25.13
CA VAL A 750 -20.93 -14.44 24.85
C VAL A 750 -19.43 -14.21 25.03
N LEU A 751 -18.87 -14.61 26.18
CA LEU A 751 -17.48 -14.38 26.55
C LEU A 751 -16.47 -15.23 25.77
N VAL A 752 -16.82 -16.48 25.43
CA VAL A 752 -15.89 -17.39 24.73
C VAL A 752 -15.65 -16.95 23.28
N PRO A 753 -16.68 -16.68 22.45
CA PRO A 753 -16.45 -16.10 21.12
C PRO A 753 -15.74 -14.74 21.21
N ARG A 754 -16.05 -13.94 22.23
CA ARG A 754 -15.39 -12.64 22.46
C ARG A 754 -13.88 -12.77 22.61
N LEU A 755 -13.36 -13.86 23.17
CA LEU A 755 -11.92 -14.15 23.25
C LEU A 755 -11.29 -14.35 21.87
N ALA A 756 -11.92 -15.15 21.00
CA ALA A 756 -11.40 -15.40 19.64
C ALA A 756 -11.25 -14.09 18.86
N PHE A 757 -12.17 -13.15 19.08
CA PHE A 757 -12.14 -11.83 18.42
C PHE A 757 -11.09 -10.86 18.98
N ASN A 758 -10.57 -11.08 20.20
CA ASN A 758 -9.41 -10.34 20.69
C ASN A 758 -8.10 -10.80 20.06
N TRP A 759 -8.03 -12.06 19.61
CA TRP A 759 -6.80 -12.67 19.11
C TRP A 759 -6.74 -12.70 17.57
N LEU A 760 -7.89 -12.71 16.90
CA LEU A 760 -8.02 -12.83 15.44
C LEU A 760 -8.64 -11.58 14.80
N SER A 761 -8.65 -10.44 15.51
CA SER A 761 -9.28 -9.20 15.04
C SER A 761 -8.77 -8.72 13.69
N ASP A 762 -7.56 -9.15 13.31
CA ASP A 762 -6.84 -8.63 12.14
C ASP A 762 -6.88 -9.55 10.89
N ASN A 763 -7.79 -10.54 10.84
CA ASN A 763 -7.94 -11.46 9.69
C ASN A 763 -9.12 -11.12 8.75
N LEU A 764 -8.86 -11.13 7.42
CA LEU A 764 -9.78 -10.70 6.35
C LEU A 764 -11.09 -11.50 6.36
N VAL A 765 -11.04 -12.75 6.82
CA VAL A 765 -12.19 -13.63 6.94
C VAL A 765 -13.21 -13.09 7.95
N PHE A 766 -12.76 -12.67 9.14
CA PHE A 766 -13.64 -12.06 10.15
C PHE A 766 -14.15 -10.70 9.71
N LEU A 767 -13.35 -9.97 8.92
CA LEU A 767 -13.77 -8.71 8.30
C LEU A 767 -14.92 -8.92 7.31
N ALA A 768 -14.81 -9.90 6.42
CA ALA A 768 -15.87 -10.19 5.45
C ALA A 768 -17.13 -10.72 6.13
N LEU A 769 -16.99 -11.56 7.17
CA LEU A 769 -18.10 -12.12 7.94
C LEU A 769 -19.05 -11.02 8.45
N ARG A 770 -18.52 -9.88 8.88
CA ARG A 770 -19.31 -8.71 9.26
C ARG A 770 -20.32 -8.24 8.21
N SER A 771 -19.82 -7.96 7.01
CA SER A 771 -20.64 -7.38 5.94
C SER A 771 -21.62 -8.42 5.44
N MET A 772 -21.17 -9.66 5.43
CA MET A 772 -21.96 -10.85 5.14
C MET A 772 -23.08 -11.08 6.15
N MET A 773 -22.93 -10.71 7.44
CA MET A 773 -24.00 -10.87 8.43
C MET A 773 -25.23 -10.03 8.10
N ALA A 774 -25.08 -8.82 7.56
CA ALA A 774 -26.23 -7.98 7.19
C ALA A 774 -27.01 -8.59 6.01
N ASP A 775 -26.28 -9.06 5.00
CA ASP A 775 -26.81 -9.79 3.85
C ASP A 775 -27.50 -11.09 4.31
N PHE A 776 -26.86 -11.83 5.23
CA PHE A 776 -27.39 -13.03 5.86
C PHE A 776 -28.65 -12.75 6.67
N PHE A 777 -28.69 -11.69 7.49
CA PHE A 777 -29.87 -11.33 8.29
C PHE A 777 -31.04 -10.90 7.41
N LEU A 778 -30.79 -10.08 6.39
CA LEU A 778 -31.82 -9.66 5.45
C LEU A 778 -32.42 -10.85 4.72
N LEU A 779 -31.55 -11.73 4.19
CA LEU A 779 -32.02 -12.92 3.48
C LEU A 779 -32.70 -13.91 4.43
N THR A 780 -32.18 -14.12 5.64
CA THR A 780 -32.80 -14.97 6.65
C THR A 780 -34.17 -14.44 7.06
N ALA A 781 -34.34 -13.11 7.19
CA ALA A 781 -35.63 -12.50 7.49
C ALA A 781 -36.62 -12.69 6.33
N LEU A 782 -36.16 -12.53 5.08
CA LEU A 782 -36.97 -12.81 3.90
C LEU A 782 -37.36 -14.29 3.81
N SER A 783 -36.42 -15.20 4.05
CA SER A 783 -36.68 -16.64 4.09
C SER A 783 -37.66 -16.98 5.21
N ALA A 784 -37.48 -16.44 6.42
CA ALA A 784 -38.41 -16.64 7.53
C ALA A 784 -39.82 -16.13 7.20
N TRP A 785 -39.93 -14.99 6.52
CA TRP A 785 -41.21 -14.45 6.04
C TRP A 785 -41.88 -15.39 5.02
N CYS A 786 -41.12 -15.92 4.07
CA CYS A 786 -41.63 -16.91 3.13
C CYS A 786 -42.01 -18.22 3.84
N PHE A 787 -41.22 -18.68 4.81
CA PHE A 787 -41.47 -19.91 5.57
C PHE A 787 -42.70 -19.79 6.46
N PHE A 788 -42.99 -18.59 6.97
CA PHE A 788 -44.22 -18.32 7.69
C PHE A 788 -45.45 -18.62 6.82
N GLY A 789 -45.40 -18.35 5.51
CA GLY A 789 -46.47 -18.72 4.57
C GLY A 789 -46.67 -20.25 4.45
N PHE A 790 -45.58 -21.01 4.32
CA PHE A 790 -45.63 -22.49 4.31
C PHE A 790 -46.12 -23.05 5.66
N LEU A 791 -45.69 -22.45 6.77
CA LEU A 791 -46.12 -22.81 8.11
C LEU A 791 -47.64 -22.61 8.28
N LEU A 792 -48.17 -21.46 7.86
CA LEU A 792 -49.61 -21.19 7.88
C LEU A 792 -50.39 -22.18 7.00
N SER A 793 -49.87 -22.49 5.81
CA SER A 793 -50.51 -23.46 4.92
C SER A 793 -50.61 -24.85 5.55
N LEU A 794 -49.53 -25.33 6.20
CA LEU A 794 -49.53 -26.63 6.88
C LEU A 794 -50.41 -26.63 8.15
N LEU A 795 -50.43 -25.50 8.88
CA LEU A 795 -51.27 -25.34 10.06
C LEU A 795 -52.76 -25.41 9.72
N TRP A 796 -53.18 -24.72 8.66
CA TRP A 796 -54.58 -24.73 8.20
C TRP A 796 -54.95 -26.06 7.55
N LEU A 797 -54.05 -26.66 6.77
CA LEU A 797 -54.28 -27.97 6.14
C LEU A 797 -54.41 -29.10 7.18
N GLY A 798 -53.69 -28.98 8.30
CA GLY A 798 -53.70 -29.97 9.37
C GLY A 798 -54.87 -29.90 10.34
N GLU A 799 -55.69 -28.85 10.30
CA GLU A 799 -56.83 -28.63 11.25
C GLU A 799 -56.49 -28.91 12.73
N GLY A 800 -55.26 -28.59 13.17
CA GLY A 800 -54.81 -28.82 14.55
C GLY A 800 -54.21 -30.21 14.83
N ALA A 801 -53.92 -31.03 13.82
CA ALA A 801 -53.26 -32.33 13.96
C ALA A 801 -51.92 -32.28 14.72
N HIS A 802 -51.16 -31.19 14.57
CA HIS A 802 -49.89 -30.97 15.26
C HIS A 802 -49.78 -29.54 15.84
N PRO A 803 -49.17 -29.38 17.03
CA PRO A 803 -48.87 -28.05 17.58
C PRO A 803 -47.94 -27.23 16.67
N LEU A 804 -48.13 -25.91 16.64
CA LEU A 804 -47.32 -24.98 15.83
C LEU A 804 -45.80 -25.16 16.05
N LEU A 805 -45.38 -25.41 17.29
CA LEU A 805 -43.98 -25.66 17.64
C LEU A 805 -43.42 -26.92 16.97
N THR A 806 -44.23 -27.97 16.84
CA THR A 806 -43.82 -29.23 16.21
C THR A 806 -43.64 -29.07 14.70
N ILE A 807 -44.59 -28.41 14.03
CA ILE A 807 -44.50 -28.14 12.59
C ILE A 807 -43.29 -27.24 12.30
N SER A 808 -43.12 -26.18 13.08
CA SER A 808 -41.98 -25.26 12.96
C SER A 808 -40.64 -25.99 13.15
N LYS A 809 -40.56 -26.93 14.10
CA LYS A 809 -39.37 -27.76 14.33
C LYS A 809 -39.03 -28.62 13.12
N TRP A 810 -40.02 -29.29 12.52
CA TRP A 810 -39.80 -30.10 11.31
C TRP A 810 -39.32 -29.26 10.12
N MET A 811 -39.92 -28.08 9.92
CA MET A 811 -39.50 -27.16 8.86
C MET A 811 -38.06 -26.67 9.06
N ILE A 812 -37.68 -26.32 10.30
CA ILE A 812 -36.30 -25.92 10.61
C ILE A 812 -35.32 -27.07 10.35
N TYR A 813 -35.67 -28.30 10.71
CA TYR A 813 -34.78 -29.45 10.47
C TYR A 813 -34.58 -29.75 8.99
N ILE A 814 -35.63 -29.63 8.18
CA ILE A 814 -35.55 -29.77 6.72
C ILE A 814 -34.69 -28.65 6.10
N TRP A 815 -34.83 -27.42 6.58
CA TRP A 815 -34.04 -26.27 6.14
C TRP A 815 -32.54 -26.42 6.41
N PHE A 816 -32.16 -26.98 7.57
CA PHE A 816 -30.75 -27.29 7.86
C PHE A 816 -30.29 -28.65 7.32
N GLY A 817 -31.17 -29.41 6.66
CA GLY A 817 -30.87 -30.76 6.15
C GLY A 817 -30.58 -31.79 7.24
N LEU A 818 -31.03 -31.55 8.48
CA LEU A 818 -30.76 -32.41 9.63
C LEU A 818 -31.66 -33.65 9.67
N ASP A 819 -32.87 -33.54 9.13
CA ASP A 819 -33.89 -34.60 9.23
C ASP A 819 -34.95 -34.50 8.11
N GLY A 820 -35.36 -35.66 7.60
CA GLY A 820 -36.45 -35.82 6.60
C GLY A 820 -37.79 -36.23 7.21
N THR A 821 -37.89 -36.42 8.53
CA THR A 821 -39.13 -36.87 9.20
C THR A 821 -40.34 -35.97 8.90
N GLY A 822 -40.13 -34.67 8.71
CA GLY A 822 -41.19 -33.73 8.34
C GLY A 822 -41.86 -34.06 7.01
N ILE A 823 -41.11 -34.62 6.04
CA ILE A 823 -41.65 -35.08 4.75
C ILE A 823 -42.46 -36.36 4.96
N HIS A 824 -41.96 -37.31 5.75
CA HIS A 824 -42.69 -38.55 6.05
C HIS A 824 -43.99 -38.30 6.83
N ARG A 825 -43.96 -37.38 7.80
CA ARG A 825 -45.13 -36.99 8.60
C ARG A 825 -46.08 -36.06 7.86
N SER A 826 -45.69 -35.54 6.69
CA SER A 826 -46.53 -34.59 5.95
C SER A 826 -47.84 -35.18 5.43
N VAL A 827 -47.89 -36.50 5.24
CA VAL A 827 -49.13 -37.23 4.87
C VAL A 827 -50.22 -37.14 5.94
N GLU A 828 -49.83 -36.84 7.19
CA GLU A 828 -50.75 -36.69 8.32
C GLU A 828 -51.54 -35.37 8.27
N PHE A 829 -51.03 -34.34 7.57
CA PHE A 829 -51.80 -33.12 7.32
C PHE A 829 -52.83 -33.36 6.21
N HIS A 830 -52.39 -33.92 5.09
CA HIS A 830 -53.23 -34.34 3.98
C HIS A 830 -52.43 -35.30 3.10
N TRP A 831 -53.04 -36.40 2.67
CA TRP A 831 -52.36 -37.48 1.93
C TRP A 831 -51.58 -37.00 0.69
N LEU A 832 -52.13 -36.03 -0.06
CA LEU A 832 -51.50 -35.44 -1.24
C LEU A 832 -50.87 -34.05 -1.02
N LEU A 833 -51.67 -33.07 -0.58
CA LEU A 833 -51.24 -31.66 -0.46
C LEU A 833 -50.16 -31.44 0.62
N GLY A 834 -50.16 -32.21 1.70
CA GLY A 834 -49.15 -32.10 2.76
C GLY A 834 -47.74 -32.36 2.24
N PRO A 835 -47.47 -33.53 1.61
CA PRO A 835 -46.21 -33.82 0.95
C PRO A 835 -45.82 -32.81 -0.11
N ILE A 836 -46.75 -32.36 -0.95
CA ILE A 836 -46.47 -31.36 -2.00
C ILE A 836 -45.98 -30.05 -1.39
N VAL A 837 -46.66 -29.53 -0.36
CA VAL A 837 -46.27 -28.28 0.32
C VAL A 837 -44.92 -28.45 1.01
N MET A 838 -44.68 -29.57 1.69
CA MET A 838 -43.42 -29.83 2.40
C MET A 838 -42.22 -30.04 1.47
N ILE A 839 -42.40 -30.75 0.35
CA ILE A 839 -41.37 -30.92 -0.68
C ILE A 839 -41.10 -29.60 -1.38
N SER A 840 -42.13 -28.80 -1.68
CA SER A 840 -41.97 -27.47 -2.27
C SER A 840 -41.18 -26.53 -1.35
N PHE A 841 -41.46 -26.58 -0.04
CA PHE A 841 -40.68 -25.89 0.99
C PHE A 841 -39.21 -26.34 0.99
N ALA A 842 -38.96 -27.66 1.00
CA ALA A 842 -37.60 -28.20 0.99
C ALA A 842 -36.83 -27.80 -0.28
N PHE A 843 -37.50 -27.87 -1.44
CA PHE A 843 -36.92 -27.48 -2.72
C PHE A 843 -36.60 -25.99 -2.73
N LEU A 844 -37.58 -25.13 -2.48
CA LEU A 844 -37.40 -23.68 -2.52
C LEU A 844 -36.40 -23.21 -1.44
N GLY A 845 -36.39 -23.87 -0.28
CA GLY A 845 -35.42 -23.63 0.76
C GLY A 845 -33.99 -23.95 0.30
N ASN A 846 -33.71 -25.24 0.06
CA ASN A 846 -32.36 -25.73 -0.16
C ASN A 846 -31.80 -25.40 -1.54
N THR A 847 -32.65 -25.16 -2.55
CA THR A 847 -32.19 -24.82 -3.90
C THR A 847 -32.16 -23.32 -4.14
N LEU A 848 -33.16 -22.54 -3.74
CA LEU A 848 -33.21 -21.11 -4.06
C LEU A 848 -32.56 -20.27 -2.97
N PHE A 849 -33.04 -20.35 -1.73
CA PHE A 849 -32.53 -19.46 -0.68
C PHE A 849 -31.11 -19.81 -0.26
N LEU A 850 -30.74 -21.08 -0.17
CA LEU A 850 -29.37 -21.47 0.16
C LEU A 850 -28.38 -21.07 -0.96
N THR A 851 -28.74 -21.20 -2.23
CA THR A 851 -27.84 -20.81 -3.33
C THR A 851 -27.73 -19.29 -3.46
N ILE A 852 -28.83 -18.55 -3.30
CA ILE A 852 -28.78 -17.08 -3.22
C ILE A 852 -27.91 -16.65 -2.05
N LEU A 853 -28.03 -17.30 -0.89
CA LEU A 853 -27.22 -17.00 0.28
C LEU A 853 -25.73 -17.20 -0.03
N VAL A 854 -25.34 -18.38 -0.53
CA VAL A 854 -23.94 -18.68 -0.87
C VAL A 854 -23.42 -17.73 -1.94
N SER A 855 -24.22 -17.41 -2.97
CA SER A 855 -23.83 -16.49 -4.04
C SER A 855 -23.63 -15.06 -3.53
N MET A 856 -24.57 -14.54 -2.74
CA MET A 856 -24.46 -13.20 -2.13
C MET A 856 -23.25 -13.11 -1.21
N LEU A 857 -23.06 -14.11 -0.34
CA LEU A 857 -21.90 -14.17 0.56
C LEU A 857 -20.59 -14.16 -0.24
N SER A 858 -20.51 -14.95 -1.32
CA SER A 858 -19.34 -15.02 -2.20
C SER A 858 -19.05 -13.70 -2.92
N ASN A 859 -20.09 -13.05 -3.46
CA ASN A 859 -19.95 -11.75 -4.14
C ASN A 859 -19.54 -10.64 -3.15
N THR A 860 -20.17 -10.59 -1.98
CA THR A 860 -19.81 -9.66 -0.91
C THR A 860 -18.37 -9.89 -0.45
N PHE A 861 -17.93 -11.15 -0.30
CA PHE A 861 -16.55 -11.49 0.02
C PHE A 861 -15.56 -11.01 -1.06
N SER A 862 -15.86 -11.26 -2.34
CA SER A 862 -15.01 -10.86 -3.47
C SER A 862 -14.81 -9.34 -3.56
N ASN A 863 -15.88 -8.56 -3.39
CA ASN A 863 -15.84 -7.10 -3.40
C ASN A 863 -15.06 -6.50 -2.22
N ILE A 864 -15.14 -7.14 -1.05
CA ILE A 864 -14.37 -6.72 0.13
C ILE A 864 -12.89 -7.07 -0.06
N SER A 865 -12.59 -8.22 -0.65
CA SER A 865 -11.24 -8.67 -0.92
C SER A 865 -10.49 -7.76 -1.91
N SER A 866 -11.17 -7.29 -2.97
CA SER A 866 -10.53 -6.45 -4.00
C SER A 866 -10.08 -5.07 -3.50
N ASN A 867 -10.77 -4.50 -2.50
CA ASN A 867 -10.46 -3.20 -1.90
C ASN A 867 -9.83 -3.32 -0.49
N ALA A 868 -9.48 -4.53 -0.05
CA ALA A 868 -9.15 -4.82 1.33
C ALA A 868 -8.05 -3.92 1.88
N THR A 869 -6.97 -3.67 1.14
CA THR A 869 -5.80 -2.93 1.67
C THR A 869 -6.09 -1.47 2.01
N ALA A 870 -6.69 -0.71 1.08
CA ALA A 870 -7.00 0.70 1.30
C ALA A 870 -8.02 0.88 2.42
N GLU A 871 -8.99 -0.03 2.44
CA GLU A 871 -10.05 -0.08 3.43
C GLU A 871 -9.36 -0.41 4.81
N ILE A 872 -8.46 -1.40 4.91
CA ILE A 872 -7.74 -1.75 6.15
C ILE A 872 -7.02 -0.55 6.77
N HIS A 873 -6.27 0.18 5.94
CA HIS A 873 -5.53 1.37 6.34
C HIS A 873 -6.44 2.50 6.83
N PHE A 874 -7.63 2.66 6.20
CA PHE A 874 -8.61 3.65 6.61
C PHE A 874 -9.06 3.46 8.06
N ARG A 875 -9.52 2.27 8.49
CA ARG A 875 -9.90 2.14 9.91
C ARG A 875 -8.73 2.03 10.85
N LYS A 876 -7.54 1.58 10.41
CA LYS A 876 -6.36 1.70 11.27
C LYS A 876 -6.18 3.17 11.68
N ALA A 877 -6.37 4.11 10.74
CA ALA A 877 -6.37 5.54 11.04
C ALA A 877 -7.52 5.95 11.97
N VAL A 878 -8.76 5.49 11.71
CA VAL A 878 -9.94 5.78 12.58
C VAL A 878 -9.72 5.29 14.01
N ARG A 879 -9.40 4.01 14.21
CA ARG A 879 -9.14 3.43 15.54
C ARG A 879 -7.99 4.11 16.25
N THR A 880 -6.94 4.46 15.52
CA THR A 880 -5.80 5.18 16.11
C THR A 880 -6.24 6.55 16.63
N LEU A 881 -7.02 7.31 15.86
CA LEU A 881 -7.51 8.61 16.29
C LEU A 881 -8.56 8.52 17.41
N GLU A 882 -9.48 7.57 17.35
CA GLU A 882 -10.42 7.28 18.44
C GLU A 882 -9.69 6.92 19.73
N GLY A 883 -8.66 6.08 19.63
CA GLY A 883 -7.84 5.67 20.77
C GLY A 883 -7.10 6.84 21.44
N VAL A 884 -6.70 7.86 20.67
CA VAL A 884 -6.02 9.04 21.21
C VAL A 884 -7.01 10.00 21.89
N LYS A 885 -8.25 10.14 21.40
CA LYS A 885 -9.30 11.03 21.93
C LYS A 885 -9.96 10.56 23.25
N ALA A 886 -9.21 9.85 24.09
CA ALA A 886 -9.76 9.12 25.23
C ALA A 886 -9.80 9.95 26.53
N ASP A 887 -10.90 9.80 27.28
CA ASP A 887 -11.12 10.35 28.62
C ASP A 887 -10.04 9.93 29.64
N ALA A 888 -9.74 10.78 30.61
CA ALA A 888 -8.80 10.46 31.69
C ALA A 888 -9.26 9.28 32.58
N VAL A 889 -10.55 8.93 32.57
CA VAL A 889 -11.06 7.70 33.21
C VAL A 889 -10.31 6.44 32.75
N PHE A 890 -9.90 6.38 31.48
CA PHE A 890 -9.18 5.24 30.90
C PHE A 890 -7.75 5.07 31.46
N ALA A 891 -7.21 6.09 32.13
CA ALA A 891 -5.93 5.96 32.83
C ALA A 891 -6.03 5.06 34.07
N TYR A 892 -7.24 4.74 34.54
CA TYR A 892 -7.51 3.86 35.65
C TYR A 892 -8.00 2.50 35.15
N GLN A 893 -7.23 1.45 35.41
CA GLN A 893 -7.59 0.09 35.02
C GLN A 893 -8.64 -0.48 35.99
N PRO A 894 -9.58 -1.33 35.55
CA PRO A 894 -10.47 -2.05 36.46
C PRO A 894 -9.69 -2.84 37.52
N PRO A 895 -10.10 -2.82 38.81
CA PRO A 895 -11.26 -2.14 39.37
C PRO A 895 -10.99 -0.71 39.88
N PHE A 896 -9.78 -0.17 39.72
CA PHE A 896 -9.37 1.13 40.26
C PHE A 896 -10.11 2.31 39.61
N ASN A 897 -10.67 2.14 38.42
CA ASN A 897 -11.54 3.13 37.77
C ASN A 897 -12.78 3.48 38.60
N LEU A 898 -13.32 2.54 39.36
CA LEU A 898 -14.42 2.81 40.30
C LEU A 898 -13.99 3.84 41.35
N VAL A 899 -12.82 3.60 41.95
CA VAL A 899 -12.25 4.49 42.97
C VAL A 899 -12.00 5.89 42.39
N ALA A 900 -11.48 5.95 41.16
CA ALA A 900 -11.26 7.22 40.46
C ALA A 900 -12.56 8.01 40.27
N VAL A 901 -13.62 7.39 39.75
CA VAL A 901 -14.91 8.07 39.53
C VAL A 901 -15.54 8.52 40.85
N PHE A 902 -15.56 7.66 41.88
CA PHE A 902 -16.18 8.02 43.17
C PHE A 902 -15.40 9.04 43.98
N LEU A 903 -14.06 9.13 43.83
CA LEU A 903 -13.23 10.08 44.58
C LEU A 903 -12.90 11.37 43.81
N LEU A 904 -12.56 11.28 42.52
CA LEU A 904 -12.09 12.43 41.75
C LEU A 904 -13.24 13.28 41.22
N LEU A 905 -14.36 12.68 40.83
CA LEU A 905 -15.48 13.44 40.26
C LEU A 905 -16.09 14.46 41.26
N PRO A 906 -16.32 14.11 42.54
CA PRO A 906 -16.73 15.10 43.55
C PRO A 906 -15.64 16.15 43.83
N LEU A 907 -14.37 15.74 43.77
CA LEU A 907 -13.22 16.61 44.07
C LEU A 907 -13.07 17.76 43.07
N LYS A 908 -13.53 17.60 41.83
CA LYS A 908 -13.57 18.65 40.80
C LYS A 908 -14.28 19.92 41.29
N PHE A 909 -15.34 19.77 42.08
CA PHE A 909 -16.12 20.91 42.59
C PHE A 909 -15.47 21.61 43.79
N VAL A 910 -14.50 20.96 44.43
CA VAL A 910 -13.85 21.46 45.66
C VAL A 910 -12.50 22.10 45.36
N VAL A 911 -11.80 21.63 44.33
CA VAL A 911 -10.38 21.95 44.08
C VAL A 911 -10.19 22.73 42.78
N SER A 912 -9.28 23.71 42.78
CA SER A 912 -8.92 24.45 41.56
C SER A 912 -8.40 23.52 40.44
N PRO A 913 -8.62 23.84 39.14
CA PRO A 913 -8.21 22.98 38.02
C PRO A 913 -6.74 22.55 38.04
N ARG A 914 -5.84 23.42 38.52
CA ARG A 914 -4.41 23.12 38.66
C ARG A 914 -4.11 22.06 39.71
N TRP A 915 -4.75 22.15 40.87
CA TRP A 915 -4.58 21.17 41.95
C TRP A 915 -5.30 19.87 41.60
N PHE A 916 -6.44 19.94 40.91
CA PHE A 916 -7.12 18.78 40.36
C PHE A 916 -6.21 17.98 39.44
N HIS A 917 -5.59 18.63 38.44
CA HIS A 917 -4.59 18.02 37.55
C HIS A 917 -3.43 17.38 38.33
N LYS A 918 -2.90 18.06 39.35
CA LYS A 918 -1.79 17.54 40.17
C LYS A 918 -2.18 16.30 40.97
N ILE A 919 -3.38 16.28 41.56
CA ILE A 919 -3.91 15.14 42.32
C ILE A 919 -4.17 13.97 41.36
N HIS A 920 -4.82 14.23 40.22
CA HIS A 920 -5.07 13.23 39.18
C HIS A 920 -3.75 12.55 38.73
N VAL A 921 -2.76 13.36 38.31
CA VAL A 921 -1.43 12.88 37.87
C VAL A 921 -0.74 12.03 38.94
N ALA A 922 -0.80 12.46 40.20
CA ALA A 922 -0.19 11.72 41.31
C ALA A 922 -0.87 10.37 41.52
N THR A 923 -2.21 10.34 41.50
CA THR A 923 -3.00 9.11 41.70
C THR A 923 -2.81 8.12 40.55
N VAL A 924 -2.84 8.57 39.28
CA VAL A 924 -2.60 7.69 38.12
C VAL A 924 -1.22 7.04 38.20
N ARG A 925 -0.19 7.83 38.54
CA ARG A 925 1.19 7.31 38.69
C ARG A 925 1.32 6.33 39.85
N LEU A 926 0.63 6.56 40.96
CA LEU A 926 0.67 5.67 42.13
C LEU A 926 0.02 4.32 41.81
N VAL A 927 -1.21 4.34 41.28
CA VAL A 927 -1.99 3.13 40.98
C VAL A 927 -1.30 2.29 39.90
N ASN A 928 -0.77 2.94 38.86
CA ASN A 928 -0.16 2.24 37.73
C ASN A 928 1.37 2.16 37.82
N LEU A 929 1.99 2.42 38.99
CA LEU A 929 3.43 2.41 39.15
C LEU A 929 4.11 1.14 38.61
N PRO A 930 3.67 -0.09 38.95
CA PRO A 930 4.32 -1.30 38.44
C PRO A 930 4.17 -1.43 36.92
N LEU A 931 3.01 -1.07 36.38
CA LEU A 931 2.72 -1.12 34.94
C LEU A 931 3.56 -0.09 34.17
N LEU A 932 3.65 1.14 34.67
CA LEU A 932 4.44 2.22 34.08
C LEU A 932 5.94 1.89 34.09
N LEU A 933 6.45 1.28 35.16
CA LEU A 933 7.83 0.81 35.21
C LEU A 933 8.09 -0.31 34.19
N LEU A 934 7.16 -1.26 34.05
CA LEU A 934 7.26 -2.33 33.05
C LEU A 934 7.26 -1.75 31.64
N ILE A 935 6.36 -0.81 31.34
CA ILE A 935 6.32 -0.10 30.05
C ILE A 935 7.63 0.65 29.82
N ALA A 936 8.14 1.40 30.81
CA ALA A 936 9.38 2.16 30.66
C ALA A 936 10.61 1.25 30.43
N VAL A 937 10.69 0.12 31.12
CA VAL A 937 11.75 -0.88 30.92
C VAL A 937 11.63 -1.53 29.54
N ALA A 938 10.42 -1.92 29.14
CA ALA A 938 10.17 -2.49 27.82
C ALA A 938 10.53 -1.47 26.71
N GLU A 939 10.07 -0.23 26.80
CA GLU A 939 10.36 0.79 25.78
C GLU A 939 11.85 1.13 25.68
N ARG A 940 12.58 1.17 26.81
CA ARG A 940 14.02 1.48 26.82
C ARG A 940 14.90 0.29 26.42
N ARG A 941 14.44 -0.95 26.62
CA ARG A 941 15.19 -2.16 26.27
C ARG A 941 14.84 -2.72 24.89
N LEU A 942 13.68 -2.39 24.32
CA LEU A 942 13.08 -3.20 23.25
C LEU A 942 12.79 -2.47 21.91
N LEU A 943 13.12 -1.19 21.70
CA LEU A 943 12.61 -0.45 20.52
C LEU A 943 13.68 0.45 19.84
N TRP A 944 13.82 0.55 18.50
CA TRP A 944 12.84 0.27 17.42
C TRP A 944 13.47 -0.23 16.08
N PRO A 945 13.29 -1.50 15.69
CA PRO A 945 13.10 -1.87 14.28
C PRO A 945 11.63 -2.21 14.02
N THR A 946 11.05 -1.68 12.95
CA THR A 946 9.79 -2.18 12.39
C THR A 946 9.90 -2.22 10.87
N ASP A 947 9.61 -3.38 10.28
CA ASP A 947 8.53 -3.52 9.29
C ASP A 947 8.25 -5.01 9.17
N ASP A 948 7.16 -5.45 9.79
CA ASP A 948 5.98 -5.93 9.08
C ASP A 948 4.81 -5.80 10.06
N PHE A 949 3.60 -5.55 9.57
CA PHE A 949 2.39 -6.28 9.98
C PHE A 949 1.13 -5.70 9.32
N GLU A 950 0.58 -6.59 8.49
CA GLU A 950 -0.80 -6.95 8.21
C GLU A 950 -1.92 -6.30 9.04
N GLY A 951 -3.02 -5.99 8.33
CA GLY A 951 -4.44 -6.04 8.77
C GLY A 951 -4.84 -5.19 9.99
N ILE A 952 -6.09 -4.78 10.27
CA ILE A 952 -7.39 -4.86 9.62
C ILE A 952 -8.32 -3.83 10.31
N SER A 953 -9.38 -3.29 9.68
CA SER A 953 -10.76 -3.82 9.61
C SER A 953 -11.67 -2.73 8.99
N LEU A 954 -12.85 -2.99 8.36
CA LEU A 954 -14.02 -2.22 7.72
C LEU A 954 -15.35 -1.81 8.39
N ALA A 955 -15.68 -0.52 8.60
CA ALA A 955 -16.97 -0.03 9.16
C ALA A 955 -17.72 0.70 8.06
N ARG A 956 -18.98 0.31 7.89
CA ARG A 956 -19.87 0.86 6.87
C ARG A 956 -20.60 2.10 7.38
N LYS A 957 -20.34 3.21 6.69
CA LYS A 957 -21.22 4.28 6.13
C LYS A 957 -22.46 4.85 6.84
N TRP A 958 -23.16 4.17 7.75
CA TRP A 958 -24.39 4.75 8.35
C TRP A 958 -24.09 5.72 9.52
N PHE A 959 -22.92 5.56 10.14
CA PHE A 959 -22.51 6.31 11.33
C PHE A 959 -22.14 7.77 11.08
N TRP A 960 -21.58 8.06 9.89
CA TRP A 960 -21.09 9.39 9.58
C TRP A 960 -22.18 10.45 9.70
N GLN A 961 -23.45 10.13 9.51
CA GLN A 961 -24.57 11.09 9.64
C GLN A 961 -24.65 11.81 11.00
N LYS A 962 -24.16 11.21 12.11
CA LYS A 962 -24.24 11.84 13.44
C LYS A 962 -23.00 12.70 13.79
N TRP A 963 -21.82 12.34 13.27
CA TRP A 963 -20.62 13.22 13.31
C TRP A 963 -20.63 14.29 12.20
N GLN A 964 -21.30 14.01 11.08
CA GLN A 964 -21.56 14.92 9.95
C GLN A 964 -22.49 16.07 10.31
N LEU A 965 -23.18 16.08 11.45
CA LEU A 965 -23.99 17.25 11.81
C LEU A 965 -23.16 18.31 12.53
N SER A 966 -22.34 17.89 13.51
CA SER A 966 -21.49 18.80 14.29
C SER A 966 -20.30 19.28 13.45
N ALA A 967 -19.37 18.39 13.06
CA ALA A 967 -18.11 18.75 12.40
C ALA A 967 -18.30 19.50 11.06
N TYR A 968 -19.37 19.17 10.35
CA TYR A 968 -19.68 19.69 9.03
C TYR A 968 -20.29 21.09 9.06
N GLN A 969 -21.06 21.43 10.10
CA GLN A 969 -21.55 22.79 10.29
C GLN A 969 -20.37 23.77 10.45
N TYR A 970 -19.30 23.37 11.16
CA TYR A 970 -18.07 24.19 11.28
C TYR A 970 -17.35 24.39 9.95
N ILE A 971 -17.18 23.32 9.16
CA ILE A 971 -16.51 23.39 7.84
C ILE A 971 -17.32 24.24 6.86
N ARG A 972 -18.66 24.12 6.91
CA ARG A 972 -19.56 24.82 5.99
C ARG A 972 -19.61 26.33 6.24
N ALA A 973 -19.49 26.77 7.49
CA ALA A 973 -19.61 28.18 7.86
C ALA A 973 -18.69 29.10 7.02
N VAL A 974 -17.49 28.63 6.66
CA VAL A 974 -16.55 29.38 5.80
C VAL A 974 -17.07 29.63 4.39
N PHE A 975 -17.91 28.74 3.86
CA PHE A 975 -18.49 28.87 2.52
C PHE A 975 -19.83 29.62 2.51
N ASP A 976 -20.45 29.82 3.68
CA ASP A 976 -21.72 30.54 3.80
C ASP A 976 -21.54 32.08 3.79
N VAL A 977 -20.31 32.58 4.05
CA VAL A 977 -19.94 34.00 3.91
C VAL A 977 -19.14 34.17 2.61
N PRO A 978 -19.61 34.99 1.64
CA PRO A 978 -18.86 35.22 0.41
C PRO A 978 -17.51 35.90 0.72
N PRO A 979 -16.41 35.53 0.03
CA PRO A 979 -15.14 36.20 0.23
C PRO A 979 -15.25 37.67 -0.19
N PRO A 980 -14.67 38.62 0.57
CA PRO A 980 -14.69 40.03 0.21
C PRO A 980 -13.86 40.32 -1.06
N ASP A 981 -14.15 41.45 -1.71
CA ASP A 981 -13.61 41.80 -3.04
C ASP A 981 -12.06 41.88 -3.05
N ASP A 982 -11.44 42.25 -1.93
CA ASP A 982 -9.99 42.27 -1.73
C ASP A 982 -9.35 40.87 -1.81
N VAL A 983 -9.96 39.88 -1.16
CA VAL A 983 -9.55 38.47 -1.27
C VAL A 983 -9.83 37.93 -2.68
N HIS A 984 -10.89 38.41 -3.33
CA HIS A 984 -11.25 38.00 -4.69
C HIS A 984 -10.25 38.53 -5.75
N ASP A 985 -9.73 39.75 -5.56
CA ASP A 985 -8.70 40.37 -6.40
C ASP A 985 -7.34 39.68 -6.22
N ASP A 986 -6.94 39.37 -4.98
CA ASP A 986 -5.73 38.60 -4.68
C ASP A 986 -5.75 37.20 -5.31
N ILE A 987 -6.93 36.56 -5.36
CA ILE A 987 -7.13 35.26 -6.03
C ILE A 987 -7.10 35.43 -7.57
N ALA A 988 -7.63 36.53 -8.11
CA ALA A 988 -7.70 36.76 -9.55
C ALA A 988 -6.34 37.07 -10.20
N VAL A 989 -5.39 37.66 -9.47
CA VAL A 989 -4.02 37.91 -9.98
C VAL A 989 -3.26 36.60 -10.26
N ASP A 990 -3.56 35.52 -9.55
CA ASP A 990 -2.99 34.17 -9.76
C ASP A 990 -3.60 33.44 -10.98
N ASP A 991 -4.78 33.85 -11.47
CA ASP A 991 -5.53 33.18 -12.56
C ASP A 991 -4.88 33.39 -13.94
N ASP A 992 -4.30 34.57 -14.20
CA ASP A 992 -3.62 34.85 -15.47
C ASP A 992 -2.47 33.86 -15.71
N LEU A 993 -1.77 33.46 -14.65
CA LEU A 993 -0.69 32.47 -14.71
C LEU A 993 -1.23 31.06 -15.00
N THR A 994 -2.37 30.71 -14.40
CA THR A 994 -2.99 29.37 -14.52
C THR A 994 -3.60 29.15 -15.91
N HIS A 995 -4.32 30.15 -16.44
CA HIS A 995 -4.87 30.11 -17.80
C HIS A 995 -3.78 30.10 -18.88
N HIS A 996 -2.67 30.84 -18.67
CA HIS A 996 -1.54 30.81 -19.60
C HIS A 996 -0.82 29.46 -19.63
N LEU A 997 -0.69 28.75 -18.49
CA LEU A 997 -0.03 27.44 -18.43
C LEU A 997 -0.83 26.32 -19.13
N ILE A 998 -2.15 26.30 -18.93
CA ILE A 998 -3.05 25.31 -19.56
C ILE A 998 -3.14 25.56 -21.08
N ARG A 999 -3.26 26.82 -21.52
CA ARG A 999 -3.37 27.20 -22.94
C ARG A 999 -2.07 26.95 -23.73
N ARG A 1000 -0.90 27.16 -23.12
CA ARG A 1000 0.41 26.97 -23.77
C ARG A 1000 0.75 25.50 -23.99
N GLN A 1001 0.22 24.59 -23.17
CA GLN A 1001 0.33 23.14 -23.42
C GLN A 1001 -0.62 22.66 -24.51
N TYR A 1002 -1.86 23.18 -24.57
CA TYR A 1002 -2.80 22.90 -25.67
C TYR A 1002 -2.27 23.36 -27.03
N GLN A 1003 -1.73 24.58 -27.13
CA GLN A 1003 -1.14 25.09 -28.38
C GLN A 1003 0.11 24.33 -28.85
N ARG A 1004 0.90 23.76 -27.93
CA ARG A 1004 2.07 22.92 -28.28
C ARG A 1004 1.66 21.59 -28.92
N GLN A 1005 0.45 21.08 -28.67
CA GLN A 1005 -0.06 19.86 -29.31
C GLN A 1005 -0.70 20.12 -30.68
N GLU A 1006 -1.43 21.23 -30.87
CA GLU A 1006 -2.01 21.56 -32.19
C GLU A 1006 -0.95 21.93 -33.24
N SER A 1007 0.15 22.56 -32.82
CA SER A 1007 1.24 22.94 -33.72
C SER A 1007 2.13 21.76 -34.18
N GLN A 1008 1.98 20.57 -33.60
CA GLN A 1008 2.59 19.33 -34.13
C GLN A 1008 1.76 18.66 -35.23
N HIS A 1009 0.47 18.98 -35.35
CA HIS A 1009 -0.42 18.38 -36.36
C HIS A 1009 -0.58 19.20 -37.65
N THR A 1010 0.04 20.39 -37.73
CA THR A 1010 -0.08 21.28 -38.89
C THR A 1010 1.29 21.77 -39.37
N ILE A 1011 2.06 20.92 -40.07
CA ILE A 1011 2.94 21.29 -41.21
C ILE A 1011 3.42 19.98 -41.88
N ARG A 1012 2.81 19.66 -43.02
CA ARG A 1012 3.47 19.14 -44.24
C ARG A 1012 2.42 19.09 -45.36
N LYS A 1013 2.15 20.24 -45.98
CA LYS A 1013 1.56 20.26 -47.32
C LYS A 1013 2.68 20.04 -48.33
N ALA A 1014 2.65 18.88 -48.99
CA ALA A 1014 3.56 18.54 -50.08
C ALA A 1014 3.27 19.40 -51.32
N SER A 1015 4.35 19.86 -51.96
CA SER A 1015 4.36 20.58 -53.22
C SER A 1015 3.85 19.69 -54.36
N ARG A 1016 2.87 20.20 -55.12
CA ARG A 1016 2.32 19.62 -56.35
C ARG A 1016 3.34 19.71 -57.49
N ARG A 1017 3.78 18.57 -58.04
CA ARG A 1017 3.97 18.26 -59.47
C ARG A 1017 4.47 16.82 -59.60
N ASP A 1018 3.53 15.89 -59.71
CA ASP A 1018 3.41 14.99 -60.87
C ASP A 1018 2.38 13.91 -60.54
N SER A 1019 1.29 13.97 -61.30
CA SER A 1019 0.09 13.17 -61.19
C SER A 1019 -0.01 12.31 -62.43
N MET A 1020 -0.26 11.01 -62.24
CA MET A 1020 -1.17 10.26 -63.10
C MET A 1020 -1.66 9.02 -62.35
N PHE A 1021 -2.88 9.10 -61.82
CA PHE A 1021 -4.02 8.24 -62.17
C PHE A 1021 -5.23 8.61 -61.30
N GLU A 1022 -6.39 8.77 -61.94
CA GLU A 1022 -7.64 9.31 -61.39
C GLU A 1022 -8.50 8.25 -60.69
N ILE A 1023 -9.22 8.64 -59.63
CA ILE A 1023 -10.44 7.96 -59.16
C ILE A 1023 -11.54 9.01 -58.88
N PRO A 1024 -12.80 8.82 -59.34
CA PRO A 1024 -13.90 9.80 -59.20
C PRO A 1024 -14.68 9.71 -57.87
N PRO A 1025 -15.62 10.67 -57.61
CA PRO A 1025 -16.05 11.05 -56.27
C PRO A 1025 -17.41 10.50 -55.84
N LYS A 1026 -17.54 10.19 -54.53
CA LYS A 1026 -18.74 10.14 -53.65
C LYS A 1026 -18.16 9.78 -52.26
N LEU A 1027 -18.35 10.49 -51.16
CA LEU A 1027 -19.53 11.12 -50.60
C LEU A 1027 -19.13 12.32 -49.72
N ARG A 1028 -19.96 13.36 -49.73
CA ARG A 1028 -20.03 14.42 -48.72
C ARG A 1028 -21.49 14.54 -48.28
N GLY A 1029 -21.71 14.58 -46.97
CA GLY A 1029 -23.03 14.63 -46.29
C GLY A 1029 -23.38 13.25 -45.71
N SER A 1030 -23.91 13.08 -44.50
CA SER A 1030 -24.51 13.98 -43.51
C SER A 1030 -24.51 13.20 -42.18
N LEU A 1031 -24.04 13.76 -41.07
CA LEU A 1031 -24.83 13.99 -39.85
C LEU A 1031 -26.35 13.80 -40.04
N THR A 1032 -26.91 12.71 -39.53
CA THR A 1032 -28.22 12.64 -38.84
C THR A 1032 -28.38 11.26 -38.19
N GLU A 1033 -28.92 11.28 -36.97
CA GLU A 1033 -29.12 10.18 -36.03
C GLU A 1033 -30.18 9.15 -36.44
N THR A 1034 -30.15 8.01 -35.73
CA THR A 1034 -31.22 7.02 -35.47
C THR A 1034 -31.66 6.08 -36.61
N GLY A 1035 -31.29 4.80 -36.51
CA GLY A 1035 -31.99 3.73 -37.25
C GLY A 1035 -31.31 2.36 -37.45
N GLU A 1036 -30.01 2.20 -37.25
CA GLU A 1036 -29.28 1.03 -37.78
C GLU A 1036 -28.94 -0.12 -36.81
N ASP A 1037 -29.34 -0.06 -35.53
CA ASP A 1037 -28.94 -1.11 -34.56
C ASP A 1037 -29.69 -2.45 -34.70
N TYR A 1038 -30.83 -2.51 -35.39
CA TYR A 1038 -31.59 -3.77 -35.54
C TYR A 1038 -31.03 -4.70 -36.62
N ALA A 1039 -30.45 -4.15 -37.70
CA ALA A 1039 -29.90 -4.95 -38.79
C ALA A 1039 -28.56 -5.60 -38.39
N GLU A 1040 -27.73 -4.87 -37.65
CA GLU A 1040 -26.46 -5.41 -37.15
C GLU A 1040 -26.69 -6.47 -36.06
N MET A 1041 -27.66 -6.25 -35.16
CA MET A 1041 -28.04 -7.23 -34.14
C MET A 1041 -28.63 -8.51 -34.75
N ALA A 1042 -29.46 -8.39 -35.79
CA ALA A 1042 -30.00 -9.54 -36.53
C ALA A 1042 -28.89 -10.33 -37.24
N SER A 1043 -27.88 -9.64 -37.79
CA SER A 1043 -26.73 -10.30 -38.41
C SER A 1043 -25.85 -11.06 -37.39
N ARG A 1044 -25.72 -10.53 -36.17
CA ARG A 1044 -24.98 -11.17 -35.07
C ARG A 1044 -25.73 -12.37 -34.51
N LEU A 1045 -27.06 -12.29 -34.39
CA LEU A 1045 -27.89 -13.43 -33.97
C LEU A 1045 -27.83 -14.57 -35.00
N ALA A 1046 -27.92 -14.25 -36.29
CA ALA A 1046 -27.77 -15.25 -37.36
C ALA A 1046 -26.37 -15.88 -37.39
N ALA A 1047 -25.32 -15.11 -37.06
CA ALA A 1047 -23.96 -15.64 -36.94
C ALA A 1047 -23.79 -16.55 -35.71
N MET A 1048 -24.47 -16.26 -34.60
CA MET A 1048 -24.46 -17.08 -33.38
C MET A 1048 -25.22 -18.39 -33.58
N GLU A 1049 -26.37 -18.34 -34.24
CA GLU A 1049 -27.20 -19.52 -34.54
C GLU A 1049 -26.43 -20.51 -35.44
N LYS A 1050 -25.72 -19.98 -36.44
CA LYS A 1050 -24.84 -20.75 -37.33
C LYS A 1050 -23.60 -21.34 -36.64
N ALA A 1051 -23.15 -20.71 -35.55
CA ALA A 1051 -22.07 -21.24 -34.71
C ALA A 1051 -22.57 -22.35 -33.78
N MET A 1052 -23.83 -22.26 -33.33
CA MET A 1052 -24.49 -23.29 -32.53
C MET A 1052 -24.77 -24.56 -33.35
N GLU A 1053 -25.29 -24.42 -34.58
CA GLU A 1053 -25.49 -25.56 -35.49
C GLU A 1053 -24.17 -26.30 -35.78
N ARG A 1054 -23.06 -25.58 -35.93
CA ARG A 1054 -21.73 -26.19 -36.12
C ARG A 1054 -21.25 -26.97 -34.89
N MET A 1055 -21.59 -26.52 -33.69
CA MET A 1055 -21.28 -27.24 -32.46
C MET A 1055 -22.15 -28.48 -32.29
N GLU A 1056 -23.43 -28.42 -32.64
CA GLU A 1056 -24.31 -29.61 -32.68
C GLU A 1056 -23.88 -30.62 -33.74
N GLU A 1057 -23.41 -30.16 -34.90
CA GLU A 1057 -22.84 -31.04 -35.94
C GLU A 1057 -21.53 -31.70 -35.48
N MET A 1058 -20.71 -31.00 -34.68
CA MET A 1058 -19.51 -31.59 -34.07
C MET A 1058 -19.84 -32.58 -32.96
N LEU A 1059 -20.85 -32.30 -32.14
CA LEU A 1059 -21.29 -33.18 -31.04
C LEU A 1059 -21.99 -34.44 -31.55
N SER A 1060 -22.80 -34.32 -32.61
CA SER A 1060 -23.45 -35.47 -33.27
C SER A 1060 -22.45 -36.40 -33.97
N ARG A 1061 -21.30 -35.88 -34.43
CA ARG A 1061 -20.21 -36.70 -34.99
C ARG A 1061 -19.38 -37.46 -33.93
N LEU A 1062 -19.49 -37.08 -32.66
CA LEU A 1062 -18.82 -37.76 -31.55
C LEU A 1062 -19.65 -38.89 -30.93
N VAL A 1063 -20.88 -39.10 -31.40
CA VAL A 1063 -21.77 -40.18 -30.95
C VAL A 1063 -22.23 -40.99 -32.16
N THR A 1064 -21.56 -42.10 -32.46
CA THR A 1064 -22.11 -43.15 -33.32
C THR A 1064 -22.59 -44.33 -32.48
N PRO A 1065 -23.84 -44.79 -32.67
CA PRO A 1065 -24.39 -45.97 -32.00
C PRO A 1065 -23.95 -47.25 -32.74
N GLN A 1066 -23.50 -48.26 -32.01
CA GLN A 1066 -23.44 -49.64 -32.49
C GLN A 1066 -24.56 -50.45 -31.85
N SER A 1067 -25.30 -51.10 -32.74
CA SER A 1067 -26.54 -51.83 -32.57
C SER A 1067 -26.40 -53.21 -31.94
N ASP A 1068 -27.48 -53.59 -31.28
CA ASP A 1068 -27.91 -54.88 -30.73
C ASP A 1068 -27.73 -56.09 -31.65
N ILE A 1069 -27.36 -57.25 -31.06
CA ILE A 1069 -27.87 -58.59 -31.40
C ILE A 1069 -27.99 -59.42 -30.10
N GLU A 1070 -29.19 -59.92 -29.85
CA GLU A 1070 -29.66 -60.77 -28.73
C GLU A 1070 -29.22 -62.25 -28.84
N GLU A 1071 -29.06 -62.97 -27.72
CA GLU A 1071 -29.94 -64.09 -27.31
C GLU A 1071 -29.50 -64.84 -26.02
N SER A 1072 -30.46 -64.95 -25.08
CA SER A 1072 -30.80 -66.07 -24.18
C SER A 1072 -30.01 -66.39 -22.87
N ASP A 1073 -30.71 -66.16 -21.76
CA ASP A 1073 -31.04 -67.04 -20.62
C ASP A 1073 -29.96 -67.74 -19.76
N THR A 1074 -29.78 -67.27 -18.51
CA THR A 1074 -30.47 -67.81 -17.30
C THR A 1074 -29.87 -67.26 -15.99
N LEU A 1075 -30.77 -66.83 -15.09
CA LEU A 1075 -30.63 -66.38 -13.68
C LEU A 1075 -30.13 -67.52 -12.75
N PRO A 1076 -29.76 -67.32 -11.44
CA PRO A 1076 -30.35 -66.34 -10.49
C PRO A 1076 -29.51 -65.74 -9.32
N VAL A 1077 -30.05 -64.63 -8.79
CA VAL A 1077 -30.19 -64.21 -7.37
C VAL A 1077 -28.92 -63.99 -6.51
N GLY A 1078 -28.77 -62.76 -6.01
CA GLY A 1078 -27.94 -62.42 -4.86
C GLY A 1078 -28.71 -61.48 -3.91
N ASP A 1079 -29.16 -62.02 -2.79
CA ASP A 1079 -29.73 -61.29 -1.67
C ASP A 1079 -28.73 -61.29 -0.50
N GLY A 1080 -28.66 -60.16 0.20
CA GLY A 1080 -28.56 -60.20 1.66
C GLY A 1080 -27.18 -60.28 2.33
N THR A 1081 -26.80 -59.14 2.90
CA THR A 1081 -26.42 -58.96 4.32
C THR A 1081 -25.03 -59.39 4.83
N THR A 1082 -24.50 -58.41 5.56
CA THR A 1082 -23.28 -58.32 6.37
C THR A 1082 -23.33 -59.08 7.71
N LEU A 1083 -22.12 -59.34 8.22
CA LEU A 1083 -21.69 -59.53 9.62
C LEU A 1083 -21.87 -60.92 10.26
N ASP A 1084 -20.71 -61.54 10.52
CA ASP A 1084 -20.23 -62.15 11.78
C ASP A 1084 -19.32 -63.34 11.41
N SER A 1085 -18.38 -63.83 12.22
CA SER A 1085 -17.57 -63.33 13.32
C SER A 1085 -16.53 -64.45 13.54
N THR A 1086 -15.49 -64.15 14.33
CA THR A 1086 -14.63 -65.11 15.06
C THR A 1086 -13.57 -65.95 14.31
N PHE A 1087 -12.33 -65.46 14.45
CA PHE A 1087 -11.26 -65.98 15.34
C PHE A 1087 -10.18 -66.97 14.83
N ARG A 1088 -8.97 -66.64 15.30
CA ARG A 1088 -7.68 -67.36 15.40
C ARG A 1088 -6.83 -67.43 14.13
N GLY A 1089 -5.58 -67.01 14.14
CA GLY A 1089 -4.73 -66.50 15.21
C GLY A 1089 -3.27 -66.48 14.75
N GLN A 1090 -2.53 -65.51 15.30
CA GLN A 1090 -1.08 -65.51 15.57
C GLN A 1090 -0.10 -66.05 14.51
N GLU A 1091 0.78 -65.18 14.03
CA GLU A 1091 2.18 -65.19 14.46
C GLU A 1091 2.89 -63.88 14.11
N SER A 1092 3.90 -63.57 14.93
CA SER A 1092 4.51 -62.28 15.18
C SER A 1092 5.98 -62.25 14.74
N ASN A 1093 6.50 -61.01 14.67
CA ASN A 1093 7.90 -60.57 14.72
C ASN A 1093 8.61 -60.50 13.36
N PHE A 1094 9.24 -59.38 12.97
CA PHE A 1094 9.78 -58.23 13.72
C PHE A 1094 9.41 -56.89 13.09
#